data_AF-A0A0P1L174-F1
#
_entry.id   AF-A0A0P1L174-F1
#
_cell.length_a   1.000
_cell.length_b   1.000
_cell.length_c   1.000
_cell.angle_alpha   90.00
_cell.angle_beta   90.00
_cell.angle_gamma   90.00
#
_symmetry.space_group_name_H-M   'P 1'
#
loop_
_entity.id
_entity.type
_entity.pdbx_description
1 polymer ?
#
loop_
_entity_poly.entity_id
_entity_poly.type
_entity_poly.pdbx_seq_one_letter_code
_entity_poly.pdbx_strand_id
1 'polypeptide(L)'
;MRYLAGSAINFSVWTPEPCATNIFVRAPPQATVARLLQYVHWQLSQRSETPLLPTEEYWLLLDGQPLALSTTLQTVSAHSGGVIKLKMQLHDGNLKEPSTNLGYHGELEFAETNVEFQLNVLSTDKLMSRLERGVSLNSTLAKLKKAATKHLNDYESHNVRNLCSIKQHTVQDLVGFDILGRLHPTYLTTDDSNNDLRLYDLLGFDFPPEKSGSCCVMFRTRHDQELEDGISVRFVSEASLTMDRMVVSTDTTVHEMKEFICTVYGHTLRLTPADVRLVYKGQLLQDANSVGQPSKVLEYISESRGAKVHVFINQEYTEPGPGFWNELFNSSERFTFMSRSASENVSVSAEEPRRTASEPNRPTGLLTVQPPNAAHASDNPSQLPNATVSAVNQSTPVRYDFFTESGYRIERTGERYEKVLIAGVEHFIHPNAFEPALSIVEVAGIEIELLPDEVFLSGDSLALSPQAVKRIEDQIGVKLAHAVPLNLEPTPTLNSSDRNEGEAIIVPETRRMARIRRWVKTIMRTVYLLLRNSFFYLAVFFQLVSFLPSFYFFVGIALIVLWTIWSTTEIWDMWRELLWGGQVEKLSEEEQAVLREILNTKPFEKQFYTRFVGNQAVTDVLVDRLQNDLELREKLAQEFQLEHTESLQISVPKLLESCKATQFDQAGPESLTELFEPILSEVEGHLDDTAALSGAGKEFLKQLRVYAYQQSKLPWYKGAIRWVSHKSSTLYNGALVEWLMPERIPRARRGAGIRQALHIVWDLLKLSCLFVLIVLPKFQIQAVDMAGRIATDEEHQD
;
A
#
# COMPACT_ATOMS: atom_id res chain seq x y z
N MET A 1 -24.50 -18.68 -2.15
CA MET A 1 -23.26 -18.47 -2.93
C MET A 1 -22.85 -17.00 -2.78
N ARG A 2 -21.55 -16.64 -2.67
CA ARG A 2 -21.16 -15.21 -2.67
C ARG A 2 -21.10 -14.70 -4.10
N TYR A 3 -21.67 -13.54 -4.37
CA TYR A 3 -21.60 -12.86 -5.67
C TYR A 3 -20.83 -11.53 -5.57
N LEU A 4 -20.30 -11.06 -6.69
CA LEU A 4 -19.42 -9.88 -6.77
C LEU A 4 -20.18 -8.62 -7.20
N ALA A 5 -19.83 -7.47 -6.60
CA ALA A 5 -20.27 -6.14 -7.00
C ALA A 5 -19.55 -5.61 -8.26
N GLY A 6 -20.08 -4.56 -8.86
CA GLY A 6 -19.39 -3.73 -9.87
C GLY A 6 -19.28 -4.29 -11.29
N SER A 7 -19.54 -5.59 -11.50
CA SER A 7 -19.38 -6.28 -12.79
C SER A 7 -20.67 -6.38 -13.63
N ALA A 8 -21.59 -5.41 -13.48
CA ALA A 8 -22.91 -5.47 -14.09
C ALA A 8 -22.88 -5.34 -15.63
N ILE A 9 -23.76 -6.11 -16.29
CA ILE A 9 -24.01 -6.06 -17.73
C ILE A 9 -25.26 -5.23 -17.97
N ASN A 10 -25.16 -4.24 -18.85
CA ASN A 10 -26.27 -3.36 -19.19
C ASN A 10 -27.13 -3.98 -20.30
N PHE A 11 -28.39 -4.27 -20.00
CA PHE A 11 -29.39 -4.74 -20.95
C PHE A 11 -30.42 -3.64 -21.24
N SER A 12 -30.87 -3.58 -22.49
CA SER A 12 -32.03 -2.80 -22.94
C SER A 12 -33.04 -3.77 -23.50
N VAL A 13 -34.07 -4.10 -22.73
CA VAL A 13 -35.08 -5.09 -23.10
C VAL A 13 -36.30 -4.38 -23.67
N TRP A 14 -36.57 -4.55 -24.96
CA TRP A 14 -37.79 -4.11 -25.61
C TRP A 14 -38.93 -5.04 -25.26
N THR A 15 -40.04 -4.51 -24.76
CA THR A 15 -41.19 -5.29 -24.29
C THR A 15 -42.36 -5.18 -25.26
N PRO A 16 -43.18 -6.24 -25.44
CA PRO A 16 -44.31 -6.20 -26.33
C PRO A 16 -45.46 -5.33 -25.78
N GLU A 17 -46.48 -5.11 -26.60
CA GLU A 17 -47.77 -4.58 -26.13
C GLU A 17 -48.36 -5.50 -25.03
N PRO A 18 -49.09 -4.97 -24.05
CA PRO A 18 -49.66 -3.62 -23.99
C PRO A 18 -48.72 -2.51 -23.48
N CYS A 19 -47.55 -2.86 -22.90
CA CYS A 19 -46.65 -1.86 -22.34
C CYS A 19 -45.71 -1.19 -23.36
N ALA A 20 -45.26 -1.91 -24.40
CA ALA A 20 -44.47 -1.38 -25.53
C ALA A 20 -43.29 -0.47 -25.16
N THR A 21 -42.59 -0.76 -24.05
CA THR A 21 -41.51 0.08 -23.50
C THR A 21 -40.15 -0.61 -23.56
N ASN A 22 -39.08 0.19 -23.54
CA ASN A 22 -37.73 -0.30 -23.27
C ASN A 22 -37.47 -0.26 -21.77
N ILE A 23 -37.07 -1.40 -21.19
CA ILE A 23 -36.62 -1.49 -19.81
C ILE A 23 -35.10 -1.62 -19.82
N PHE A 24 -34.42 -0.64 -19.24
CA PHE A 24 -32.98 -0.72 -18.97
C PHE A 24 -32.75 -1.49 -17.67
N VAL A 25 -31.85 -2.46 -17.70
CA VAL A 25 -31.55 -3.34 -16.57
C VAL A 25 -30.04 -3.51 -16.44
N ARG A 26 -29.49 -3.19 -15.26
CA ARG A 26 -28.13 -3.54 -14.85
C ARG A 26 -28.20 -4.92 -14.20
N ALA A 27 -27.80 -5.96 -14.92
CA ALA A 27 -27.89 -7.34 -14.45
C ALA A 27 -26.53 -7.90 -14.01
N PRO A 28 -26.45 -8.69 -12.94
CA PRO A 28 -25.19 -9.32 -12.53
C PRO A 28 -24.80 -10.43 -13.52
N PRO A 29 -23.51 -10.62 -13.83
CA PRO A 29 -23.04 -11.51 -14.90
C PRO A 29 -23.27 -12.99 -14.60
N GLN A 30 -23.36 -13.31 -13.30
CA GLN A 30 -23.62 -14.64 -12.75
C GLN A 30 -25.10 -15.04 -12.81
N ALA A 31 -26.02 -14.10 -13.08
CA ALA A 31 -27.43 -14.44 -13.27
C ALA A 31 -27.65 -15.25 -14.55
N THR A 32 -28.76 -15.97 -14.59
CA THR A 32 -29.25 -16.67 -15.79
C THR A 32 -30.18 -15.79 -16.62
N VAL A 33 -30.37 -16.15 -17.89
CA VAL A 33 -31.41 -15.57 -18.77
C VAL A 33 -32.80 -15.72 -18.13
N ALA A 34 -33.09 -16.86 -17.49
CA ALA A 34 -34.31 -17.06 -16.70
C ALA A 34 -34.50 -15.99 -15.62
N ARG A 35 -33.45 -15.68 -14.83
CA ARG A 35 -33.54 -14.68 -13.76
C ARG A 35 -33.78 -13.27 -14.31
N LEU A 36 -33.14 -12.92 -15.42
CA LEU A 36 -33.38 -11.65 -16.12
C LEU A 36 -34.82 -11.54 -16.63
N LEU A 37 -35.35 -12.61 -17.24
CA LEU A 37 -36.74 -12.66 -17.70
C LEU A 37 -37.73 -12.46 -16.55
N GLN A 38 -37.56 -13.17 -15.43
CA GLN A 38 -38.40 -13.00 -14.23
C GLN A 38 -38.37 -11.55 -13.71
N TYR A 39 -37.19 -10.92 -13.67
CA TYR A 39 -37.04 -9.53 -13.23
C TYR A 39 -37.74 -8.53 -14.18
N VAL A 40 -37.60 -8.70 -15.49
CA VAL A 40 -38.27 -7.87 -16.51
C VAL A 40 -39.79 -8.05 -16.43
N HIS A 41 -40.25 -9.29 -16.29
CA HIS A 41 -41.67 -9.60 -16.12
C HIS A 41 -42.25 -8.96 -14.84
N TRP A 42 -41.49 -8.99 -13.74
CA TRP A 42 -41.86 -8.29 -12.50
C TRP A 42 -41.92 -6.77 -12.68
N GLN A 43 -40.89 -6.16 -13.28
CA GLN A 43 -40.86 -4.73 -13.62
C GLN A 43 -42.07 -4.32 -14.47
N LEU A 44 -42.50 -5.14 -15.43
CA LEU A 44 -43.70 -4.91 -16.21
C LEU A 44 -44.98 -5.05 -15.37
N SER A 45 -45.09 -6.07 -14.51
CA SER A 45 -46.28 -6.28 -13.66
C SER A 45 -46.52 -5.14 -12.67
N GLN A 46 -45.47 -4.38 -12.31
CA GLN A 46 -45.56 -3.18 -11.46
C GLN A 46 -45.97 -1.91 -12.24
N ARG A 47 -45.85 -1.92 -13.58
CA ARG A 47 -46.14 -0.78 -14.47
C ARG A 47 -47.43 -0.93 -15.28
N SER A 48 -47.90 -2.16 -15.46
CA SER A 48 -49.05 -2.52 -16.28
C SER A 48 -50.35 -2.52 -15.47
N GLU A 49 -51.36 -1.76 -15.90
CA GLU A 49 -52.72 -1.86 -15.34
C GLU A 49 -53.41 -3.17 -15.75
N THR A 50 -53.01 -3.77 -16.88
CA THR A 50 -53.50 -5.06 -17.36
C THR A 50 -52.68 -6.22 -16.78
N PRO A 51 -53.30 -7.33 -16.34
CA PRO A 51 -52.57 -8.50 -15.90
C PRO A 51 -51.77 -9.11 -17.05
N LEU A 52 -50.48 -9.37 -16.82
CA LEU A 52 -49.62 -10.06 -17.77
C LEU A 52 -49.90 -11.56 -17.77
N LEU A 53 -49.54 -12.22 -18.87
CA LEU A 53 -49.54 -13.67 -18.98
C LEU A 53 -48.44 -14.28 -18.08
N PRO A 54 -48.44 -15.60 -17.80
CA PRO A 54 -47.39 -16.23 -17.01
C PRO A 54 -46.00 -16.02 -17.60
N THR A 55 -44.96 -15.97 -16.75
CA THR A 55 -43.55 -15.80 -17.15
C THR A 55 -43.11 -16.85 -18.19
N GLU A 56 -43.67 -18.05 -18.10
CA GLU A 56 -43.44 -19.19 -19.00
C GLU A 56 -43.87 -18.93 -20.46
N GLU A 57 -44.74 -17.95 -20.71
CA GLU A 57 -45.22 -17.60 -22.06
C GLU A 57 -44.32 -16.58 -22.77
N TYR A 58 -43.26 -16.08 -22.13
CA TYR A 58 -42.38 -15.05 -22.67
C TYR A 58 -40.93 -15.51 -22.81
N TRP A 59 -40.28 -15.15 -23.91
CA TRP A 59 -38.86 -15.41 -24.15
C TRP A 59 -38.07 -14.14 -24.47
N LEU A 60 -36.77 -14.17 -24.19
CA LEU A 60 -35.81 -13.13 -24.56
C LEU A 60 -35.05 -13.54 -25.83
N LEU A 61 -35.06 -12.68 -26.84
CA LEU A 61 -34.28 -12.85 -28.07
C LEU A 61 -33.13 -11.86 -28.14
N LEU A 62 -31.99 -12.34 -28.62
CA LEU A 62 -30.82 -11.54 -29.04
C LEU A 62 -30.69 -11.70 -30.56
N ASP A 63 -30.65 -10.58 -31.30
CA ASP A 63 -30.54 -10.55 -32.77
C ASP A 63 -31.52 -11.48 -33.51
N GLY A 64 -32.71 -11.68 -32.92
CA GLY A 64 -33.78 -12.54 -33.46
C GLY A 64 -33.64 -14.04 -33.13
N GLN A 65 -32.63 -14.45 -32.37
CA GLN A 65 -32.47 -15.82 -31.86
C GLN A 65 -32.93 -15.91 -30.39
N PRO A 66 -33.71 -16.94 -30.00
CA PRO A 66 -34.12 -17.13 -28.61
C PRO A 66 -32.92 -17.52 -27.74
N LEU A 67 -32.81 -16.92 -26.56
CA LEU A 67 -31.78 -17.25 -25.58
C LEU A 67 -32.27 -18.39 -24.66
N ALA A 68 -31.48 -19.46 -24.54
CA ALA A 68 -31.78 -20.57 -23.64
C ALA A 68 -31.77 -20.11 -22.18
N LEU A 69 -32.78 -20.55 -21.40
CA LEU A 69 -33.07 -20.04 -20.06
C LEU A 69 -31.95 -20.28 -19.03
N SER A 70 -31.18 -21.36 -19.20
CA SER A 70 -30.06 -21.77 -18.33
C SER A 70 -28.74 -21.04 -18.62
N THR A 71 -28.64 -20.31 -19.73
CA THR A 71 -27.43 -19.56 -20.12
C THR A 71 -27.15 -18.43 -19.14
N THR A 72 -25.88 -18.23 -18.75
CA THR A 72 -25.47 -17.12 -17.88
C THR A 72 -25.30 -15.83 -18.67
N LEU A 73 -25.68 -14.70 -18.09
CA LEU A 73 -25.63 -13.39 -18.78
C LEU A 73 -24.21 -13.01 -19.21
N GLN A 74 -23.18 -13.47 -18.49
CA GLN A 74 -21.78 -13.33 -18.89
C GLN A 74 -21.51 -13.89 -20.29
N THR A 75 -22.00 -15.10 -20.60
CA THR A 75 -21.80 -15.74 -21.92
C THR A 75 -22.57 -15.02 -23.04
N VAL A 76 -23.71 -14.39 -22.72
CA VAL A 76 -24.44 -13.51 -23.65
C VAL A 76 -23.59 -12.28 -23.98
N SER A 77 -22.97 -11.65 -22.96
CA SER A 77 -22.17 -10.42 -23.12
C SER A 77 -20.83 -10.57 -23.84
N ALA A 78 -20.29 -11.79 -23.97
CA ALA A 78 -18.98 -12.05 -24.59
C ALA A 78 -18.88 -11.56 -26.06
N HIS A 79 -20.01 -11.24 -26.68
CA HIS A 79 -20.12 -10.84 -28.09
C HIS A 79 -20.25 -9.32 -28.30
N SER A 80 -20.35 -8.50 -27.24
CA SER A 80 -20.68 -7.07 -27.36
C SER A 80 -20.10 -6.19 -26.26
N GLY A 81 -19.22 -5.24 -26.64
CA GLY A 81 -18.63 -4.24 -25.72
C GLY A 81 -19.56 -3.04 -25.43
N GLY A 82 -20.82 -3.26 -25.05
CA GLY A 82 -21.78 -2.19 -24.82
C GLY A 82 -23.14 -2.66 -24.28
N VAL A 83 -24.17 -1.81 -24.36
CA VAL A 83 -25.53 -2.14 -23.92
C VAL A 83 -26.14 -3.20 -24.85
N ILE A 84 -26.52 -4.34 -24.28
CA ILE A 84 -27.07 -5.48 -25.00
C ILE A 84 -28.56 -5.25 -25.25
N LYS A 85 -28.98 -5.26 -26.50
CA LYS A 85 -30.40 -5.10 -26.88
C LYS A 85 -31.06 -6.47 -26.93
N LEU A 86 -32.07 -6.67 -26.10
CA LEU A 86 -32.90 -7.87 -26.11
C LEU A 86 -34.33 -7.51 -26.51
N LYS A 87 -35.03 -8.47 -27.11
CA LYS A 87 -36.45 -8.37 -27.41
C LYS A 87 -37.21 -9.41 -26.60
N MET A 88 -38.17 -8.99 -25.79
CA MET A 88 -39.13 -9.89 -25.16
C MET A 88 -40.27 -10.16 -26.15
N GLN A 89 -40.63 -11.43 -26.36
CA GLN A 89 -41.76 -11.81 -27.20
C GLN A 89 -42.56 -12.94 -26.54
N LEU A 90 -43.83 -13.05 -26.92
CA LEU A 90 -44.68 -14.19 -26.60
C LEU A 90 -44.20 -15.44 -27.36
N HIS A 91 -44.35 -16.59 -26.72
CA HIS A 91 -43.93 -17.89 -27.24
C HIS A 91 -44.99 -18.50 -28.16
N ASP A 92 -44.65 -18.71 -29.43
CA ASP A 92 -45.48 -19.41 -30.42
C ASP A 92 -45.45 -20.95 -30.25
N GLY A 93 -45.77 -21.42 -29.03
CA GLY A 93 -46.33 -22.74 -28.68
C GLY A 93 -45.55 -24.04 -28.98
N ASN A 94 -44.52 -24.01 -29.84
CA ASN A 94 -44.00 -25.21 -30.51
C ASN A 94 -42.68 -25.78 -29.94
N LEU A 95 -42.06 -25.12 -28.95
CA LEU A 95 -40.80 -25.54 -28.35
C LEU A 95 -40.96 -25.59 -26.83
N LYS A 96 -41.12 -26.80 -26.28
CA LYS A 96 -41.04 -27.04 -24.84
C LYS A 96 -39.59 -27.29 -24.44
N GLU A 97 -38.90 -26.25 -24.00
CA GLU A 97 -37.69 -26.46 -23.17
C GLU A 97 -38.07 -27.22 -21.88
N PRO A 98 -37.15 -27.99 -21.27
CA PRO A 98 -37.41 -28.69 -20.03
C PRO A 98 -37.84 -27.71 -18.93
N SER A 99 -38.81 -28.14 -18.12
CA SER A 99 -39.57 -27.31 -17.17
C SER A 99 -38.71 -26.67 -16.08
N THR A 100 -38.09 -25.55 -16.42
CA THR A 100 -37.50 -24.62 -15.46
C THR A 100 -38.65 -23.84 -14.83
N ASN A 101 -38.86 -23.97 -13.53
CA ASN A 101 -39.94 -23.25 -12.85
C ASN A 101 -39.63 -21.75 -12.87
N LEU A 102 -40.38 -20.97 -13.65
CA LEU A 102 -40.20 -19.53 -13.80
C LEU A 102 -41.09 -18.72 -12.83
N GLY A 103 -41.94 -19.38 -12.03
CA GLY A 103 -42.70 -18.75 -10.96
C GLY A 103 -41.81 -18.10 -9.90
N TYR A 104 -42.14 -16.87 -9.50
CA TYR A 104 -41.43 -16.08 -8.50
C TYR A 104 -42.40 -15.31 -7.59
N HIS A 105 -41.98 -14.96 -6.38
CA HIS A 105 -42.77 -14.10 -5.49
C HIS A 105 -42.34 -12.63 -5.62
N GLY A 106 -43.07 -11.88 -6.45
CA GLY A 106 -42.64 -10.57 -6.96
C GLY A 106 -42.15 -9.55 -5.92
N GLU A 107 -42.89 -9.36 -4.83
CA GLU A 107 -42.63 -8.25 -3.90
C GLU A 107 -41.33 -8.40 -3.09
N LEU A 108 -40.94 -9.62 -2.72
CA LEU A 108 -39.78 -9.87 -1.85
C LEU A 108 -38.54 -10.33 -2.64
N GLU A 109 -38.72 -11.07 -3.73
CA GLU A 109 -37.64 -11.83 -4.34
C GLU A 109 -36.66 -11.00 -5.20
N PHE A 110 -37.06 -9.81 -5.60
CA PHE A 110 -36.23 -8.86 -6.36
C PHE A 110 -35.92 -7.57 -5.58
N ALA A 111 -36.68 -7.26 -4.52
CA ALA A 111 -36.48 -6.06 -3.71
C ALA A 111 -35.49 -6.25 -2.56
N GLU A 112 -35.15 -7.49 -2.23
CA GLU A 112 -34.28 -7.88 -1.11
C GLU A 112 -33.10 -8.75 -1.56
N THR A 113 -32.06 -8.80 -0.73
CA THR A 113 -30.95 -9.75 -0.87
C THR A 113 -30.40 -10.15 0.50
N ASN A 114 -29.48 -11.11 0.54
CA ASN A 114 -28.73 -11.45 1.75
C ASN A 114 -27.40 -10.66 1.77
N VAL A 115 -27.06 -10.10 2.93
CA VAL A 115 -25.83 -9.32 3.14
C VAL A 115 -25.00 -10.03 4.21
N GLU A 116 -23.80 -10.42 3.86
CA GLU A 116 -22.78 -10.85 4.81
C GLU A 116 -21.97 -9.63 5.24
N PHE A 117 -22.12 -9.23 6.50
CA PHE A 117 -21.30 -8.20 7.11
C PHE A 117 -20.00 -8.82 7.59
N GLN A 118 -18.87 -8.23 7.21
CA GLN A 118 -17.55 -8.56 7.74
C GLN A 118 -16.94 -7.33 8.40
N LEU A 119 -16.49 -7.47 9.65
CA LEU A 119 -15.90 -6.36 10.42
C LEU A 119 -14.59 -6.81 11.07
N ASN A 120 -13.61 -5.91 11.14
CA ASN A 120 -12.45 -6.12 11.99
C ASN A 120 -12.83 -5.94 13.46
N VAL A 121 -12.33 -6.83 14.31
CA VAL A 121 -12.55 -6.85 15.76
C VAL A 121 -11.21 -6.89 16.48
N LEU A 122 -11.08 -6.18 17.60
CA LEU A 122 -9.89 -6.24 18.45
C LEU A 122 -9.99 -7.44 19.41
N SER A 123 -9.96 -8.65 18.84
CA SER A 123 -10.06 -9.93 19.55
C SER A 123 -9.17 -11.00 18.88
N THR A 124 -9.10 -12.19 19.48
CA THR A 124 -8.37 -13.34 18.91
C THR A 124 -8.81 -13.72 17.49
N ASP A 125 -10.07 -13.49 17.15
CA ASP A 125 -10.63 -13.93 15.86
C ASP A 125 -10.27 -12.97 14.72
N LYS A 126 -9.83 -11.74 15.05
CA LYS A 126 -9.46 -10.59 14.18
C LYS A 126 -10.56 -10.07 13.25
N LEU A 127 -11.48 -10.93 12.81
CA LEU A 127 -12.59 -10.63 11.91
C LEU A 127 -13.85 -11.35 12.36
N MET A 128 -14.96 -10.61 12.45
CA MET A 128 -16.30 -11.17 12.59
C MET A 128 -16.96 -11.24 11.21
N SER A 129 -17.68 -12.34 10.93
CA SER A 129 -18.65 -12.43 9.84
C SER A 129 -20.05 -12.71 10.38
N ARG A 130 -21.07 -12.03 9.84
CA ARG A 130 -22.49 -12.25 10.17
C ARG A 130 -23.38 -12.07 8.94
N LEU A 131 -24.17 -13.09 8.62
CA LEU A 131 -25.12 -13.07 7.51
C LEU A 131 -26.50 -12.55 7.96
N GLU A 132 -26.93 -11.41 7.42
CA GLU A 132 -28.30 -10.91 7.50
C GLU A 132 -29.08 -11.29 6.22
N ARG A 133 -30.34 -11.69 6.37
CA ARG A 133 -31.21 -12.14 5.28
C ARG A 133 -32.39 -11.18 5.09
N GLY A 134 -32.84 -10.99 3.87
CA GLY A 134 -33.98 -10.10 3.57
C GLY A 134 -33.63 -8.61 3.67
N VAL A 135 -32.38 -8.23 3.42
CA VAL A 135 -31.96 -6.81 3.42
C VAL A 135 -32.42 -6.17 2.11
N SER A 136 -33.31 -5.18 2.20
CA SER A 136 -33.79 -4.47 1.01
C SER A 136 -32.64 -3.83 0.22
N LEU A 137 -32.66 -3.97 -1.11
CA LEU A 137 -31.74 -3.30 -2.03
C LEU A 137 -31.83 -1.77 -1.96
N ASN A 138 -32.97 -1.23 -1.49
CA ASN A 138 -33.15 0.20 -1.24
C ASN A 138 -32.60 0.66 0.13
N SER A 139 -31.94 -0.22 0.89
CA SER A 139 -31.28 0.14 2.14
C SER A 139 -30.12 1.09 1.86
N THR A 140 -30.11 2.23 2.55
CA THR A 140 -29.03 3.21 2.47
C THR A 140 -27.81 2.76 3.26
N LEU A 141 -26.63 3.29 2.92
CA LEU A 141 -25.37 3.00 3.61
C LEU A 141 -25.48 3.34 5.10
N ALA A 142 -26.21 4.38 5.49
CA ALA A 142 -26.51 4.67 6.90
C ALA A 142 -27.21 3.50 7.63
N LYS A 143 -28.16 2.81 7.00
CA LYS A 143 -28.81 1.62 7.57
C LYS A 143 -27.84 0.46 7.69
N LEU A 144 -27.02 0.23 6.66
CA LEU A 144 -26.01 -0.85 6.65
C LEU A 144 -24.94 -0.61 7.74
N LYS A 145 -24.40 0.61 7.85
CA LYS A 145 -23.49 1.02 8.94
C LYS A 145 -24.12 0.75 10.32
N LYS A 146 -25.39 1.11 10.52
CA LYS A 146 -26.10 0.89 11.79
C LYS A 146 -26.32 -0.59 12.11
N ALA A 147 -26.62 -1.42 11.11
CA ALA A 147 -26.69 -2.88 11.26
C ALA A 147 -25.31 -3.48 11.62
N ALA A 148 -24.27 -3.09 10.88
CA ALA A 148 -22.89 -3.52 11.13
C ALA A 148 -22.40 -3.14 12.54
N THR A 149 -22.65 -1.90 12.98
CA THR A 149 -22.31 -1.43 14.34
C THR A 149 -23.09 -2.19 15.41
N LYS A 150 -24.38 -2.49 15.18
CA LYS A 150 -25.15 -3.34 16.10
C LYS A 150 -24.55 -4.74 16.19
N HIS A 151 -24.18 -5.35 15.06
CA HIS A 151 -23.54 -6.66 15.06
C HIS A 151 -22.19 -6.66 15.77
N LEU A 152 -21.40 -5.59 15.62
CA LEU A 152 -20.16 -5.36 16.38
C LEU A 152 -20.40 -5.38 17.89
N ASN A 153 -21.30 -4.52 18.37
CA ASN A 153 -21.64 -4.43 19.78
C ASN A 153 -22.26 -5.74 20.33
N ASP A 154 -23.08 -6.43 19.55
CA ASP A 154 -23.63 -7.75 19.90
C ASP A 154 -22.49 -8.78 20.14
N TYR A 155 -21.48 -8.82 19.28
CA TYR A 155 -20.35 -9.76 19.40
C TYR A 155 -19.42 -9.37 20.55
N GLU A 156 -19.05 -8.09 20.65
CA GLU A 156 -18.08 -7.59 21.62
C GLU A 156 -18.60 -7.59 23.07
N SER A 157 -19.92 -7.50 23.26
CA SER A 157 -20.56 -7.67 24.58
C SER A 157 -20.63 -9.12 25.06
N HIS A 158 -20.46 -10.11 24.17
CA HIS A 158 -20.49 -11.54 24.50
C HIS A 158 -19.11 -12.22 24.38
N ASN A 159 -18.12 -11.58 23.75
CA ASN A 159 -16.78 -12.14 23.62
C ASN A 159 -15.93 -11.91 24.87
N VAL A 160 -15.62 -13.00 25.57
CA VAL A 160 -14.79 -13.03 26.78
C VAL A 160 -13.33 -12.57 26.52
N ARG A 161 -12.88 -12.56 25.25
CA ARG A 161 -11.56 -12.10 24.80
C ARG A 161 -11.60 -10.81 23.98
N ASN A 162 -12.57 -9.93 24.24
CA ASN A 162 -12.55 -8.59 23.68
C ASN A 162 -11.41 -7.77 24.31
N LEU A 163 -10.55 -7.18 23.47
CA LEU A 163 -9.44 -6.31 23.88
C LEU A 163 -9.74 -4.83 23.60
N CYS A 164 -10.90 -4.47 23.04
CA CYS A 164 -11.32 -3.08 22.82
C CYS A 164 -11.78 -2.42 24.14
N SER A 165 -11.37 -1.17 24.40
CA SER A 165 -11.93 -0.39 25.53
C SER A 165 -13.28 0.26 25.20
N ILE A 166 -13.61 0.38 23.90
CA ILE A 166 -14.87 0.94 23.41
C ILE A 166 -15.99 -0.08 23.70
N LYS A 167 -16.72 0.13 24.80
CA LYS A 167 -17.80 -0.77 25.25
C LYS A 167 -19.02 -0.78 24.32
N GLN A 168 -19.22 0.29 23.55
CA GLN A 168 -20.28 0.45 22.55
C GLN A 168 -19.76 1.31 21.41
N HIS A 169 -19.45 0.68 20.28
CA HIS A 169 -19.11 1.40 19.06
C HIS A 169 -20.31 2.17 18.51
N THR A 170 -20.01 3.26 17.83
CA THR A 170 -20.95 4.10 17.10
C THR A 170 -20.71 4.00 15.59
N VAL A 171 -21.61 4.59 14.81
CA VAL A 171 -21.45 4.65 13.35
C VAL A 171 -20.21 5.47 12.93
N GLN A 172 -19.74 6.40 13.77
CA GLN A 172 -18.56 7.22 13.53
C GLN A 172 -17.24 6.45 13.68
N ASP A 173 -17.26 5.29 14.35
CA ASP A 173 -16.08 4.44 14.48
C ASP A 173 -15.81 3.62 13.20
N LEU A 174 -16.76 3.58 12.25
CA LEU A 174 -16.55 2.99 10.94
C LEU A 174 -15.78 3.96 10.03
N VAL A 175 -14.47 3.75 9.89
CA VAL A 175 -13.53 4.59 9.13
C VAL A 175 -13.44 4.23 7.64
N GLY A 176 -14.02 3.10 7.22
CA GLY A 176 -14.06 2.70 5.82
C GLY A 176 -15.06 1.58 5.57
N PHE A 177 -15.44 1.39 4.32
CA PHE A 177 -16.19 0.22 3.88
C PHE A 177 -15.72 -0.24 2.50
N ASP A 178 -15.98 -1.51 2.20
CA ASP A 178 -15.71 -2.11 0.91
C ASP A 178 -16.78 -3.16 0.59
N ILE A 179 -16.93 -3.51 -0.69
CA ILE A 179 -17.86 -4.54 -1.14
C ILE A 179 -17.14 -5.44 -2.13
N LEU A 180 -17.17 -6.73 -1.81
CA LEU A 180 -16.53 -7.81 -2.58
C LEU A 180 -16.81 -7.67 -4.09
N GLY A 181 -15.79 -7.36 -4.88
CA GLY A 181 -15.88 -7.14 -6.33
C GLY A 181 -15.67 -5.70 -6.80
N ARG A 182 -15.69 -4.70 -5.90
CA ARG A 182 -15.18 -3.35 -6.21
C ARG A 182 -13.65 -3.35 -6.20
N LEU A 183 -13.05 -2.44 -6.98
CA LEU A 183 -11.59 -2.35 -7.14
C LEU A 183 -10.89 -1.60 -6.00
N HIS A 184 -11.60 -0.71 -5.29
CA HIS A 184 -11.03 0.18 -4.28
C HIS A 184 -11.97 0.31 -3.07
N PRO A 185 -11.45 0.16 -1.83
CA PRO A 185 -12.21 0.44 -0.62
C PRO A 185 -12.54 1.93 -0.53
N THR A 186 -13.70 2.25 0.03
CA THR A 186 -14.17 3.63 0.21
C THR A 186 -13.93 4.07 1.64
N TYR A 187 -13.08 5.08 1.83
CA TYR A 187 -12.87 5.71 3.13
C TYR A 187 -14.13 6.47 3.54
N LEU A 188 -14.52 6.33 4.81
CA LEU A 188 -15.66 7.03 5.38
C LEU A 188 -15.14 8.31 6.02
N THR A 189 -15.35 9.43 5.33
CA THR A 189 -15.19 10.77 5.89
C THR A 189 -16.20 11.02 7.01
N THR A 190 -15.86 11.92 7.93
CA THR A 190 -16.81 12.45 8.94
C THR A 190 -18.00 13.15 8.30
N ASP A 191 -17.81 13.67 7.09
CA ASP A 191 -18.89 14.25 6.30
C ASP A 191 -19.75 13.12 5.73
N ASP A 192 -20.98 13.03 6.24
CA ASP A 192 -21.98 11.97 5.98
C ASP A 192 -22.45 11.84 4.50
N SER A 193 -21.79 12.53 3.56
CA SER A 193 -22.01 12.53 2.11
C SER A 193 -22.31 11.17 1.47
N ASN A 194 -21.68 10.09 1.93
CA ASN A 194 -21.86 8.74 1.40
C ASN A 194 -23.09 7.99 1.98
N ASN A 195 -23.77 8.54 2.99
CA ASN A 195 -24.82 7.82 3.73
C ASN A 195 -26.07 7.50 2.91
N ASP A 196 -26.38 8.33 1.90
CA ASP A 196 -27.57 8.19 1.06
C ASP A 196 -27.42 7.15 -0.06
N LEU A 197 -26.20 6.68 -0.32
CA LEU A 197 -25.93 5.62 -1.29
C LEU A 197 -26.72 4.35 -0.93
N ARG A 198 -27.48 3.81 -1.90
CA ARG A 198 -28.32 2.63 -1.69
C ARG A 198 -27.58 1.35 -2.04
N LEU A 199 -27.96 0.23 -1.44
CA LEU A 199 -27.31 -1.07 -1.65
C LEU A 199 -27.26 -1.47 -3.13
N TYR A 200 -28.30 -1.21 -3.94
CA TYR A 200 -28.23 -1.47 -5.39
C TYR A 200 -27.21 -0.58 -6.14
N ASP A 201 -27.04 0.69 -5.75
CA ASP A 201 -26.03 1.59 -6.34
C ASP A 201 -24.61 1.18 -5.94
N LEU A 202 -24.46 0.69 -4.71
CA LEU A 202 -23.21 0.15 -4.20
C LEU A 202 -22.83 -1.16 -4.93
N LEU A 203 -23.80 -2.06 -5.15
CA LEU A 203 -23.62 -3.32 -5.88
C LEU A 203 -23.46 -3.12 -7.40
N GLY A 204 -24.10 -2.09 -7.97
CA GLY A 204 -24.06 -1.76 -9.39
C GLY A 204 -25.08 -2.49 -10.27
N PHE A 205 -25.98 -3.28 -9.69
CA PHE A 205 -27.02 -4.03 -10.40
C PHE A 205 -28.37 -3.96 -9.69
N ASP A 206 -29.45 -4.18 -10.45
CA ASP A 206 -30.82 -3.89 -10.00
C ASP A 206 -31.52 -5.09 -9.33
N PHE A 207 -30.95 -6.30 -9.40
CA PHE A 207 -31.47 -7.52 -8.77
C PHE A 207 -30.37 -8.55 -8.44
N PRO A 208 -30.53 -9.41 -7.41
CA PRO A 208 -29.53 -10.43 -7.06
C PRO A 208 -29.56 -11.64 -8.02
N PRO A 209 -28.40 -12.25 -8.32
CA PRO A 209 -28.31 -13.35 -9.29
C PRO A 209 -29.06 -14.61 -8.84
N GLU A 210 -29.10 -14.89 -7.54
CA GLU A 210 -29.79 -16.03 -6.93
C GLU A 210 -30.43 -15.64 -5.60
N LYS A 211 -31.55 -16.28 -5.25
CA LYS A 211 -32.29 -16.07 -3.99
C LYS A 211 -31.51 -16.45 -2.73
N SER A 212 -30.64 -17.46 -2.83
CA SER A 212 -29.72 -17.91 -1.76
C SER A 212 -28.31 -17.31 -1.89
N GLY A 213 -28.14 -16.36 -2.82
CA GLY A 213 -26.91 -15.59 -2.97
C GLY A 213 -26.72 -14.59 -1.82
N SER A 214 -25.48 -14.20 -1.55
CA SER A 214 -25.17 -13.06 -0.68
C SER A 214 -24.09 -12.16 -1.30
N CYS A 215 -24.18 -10.86 -1.03
CA CYS A 215 -23.03 -9.97 -1.14
C CYS A 215 -22.25 -9.98 0.17
N CYS A 216 -20.95 -9.71 0.11
CA CYS A 216 -20.16 -9.41 1.30
C CYS A 216 -19.87 -7.90 1.34
N VAL A 217 -20.27 -7.26 2.45
CA VAL A 217 -19.98 -5.86 2.76
C VAL A 217 -19.02 -5.84 3.94
N MET A 218 -17.83 -5.32 3.71
CA MET A 218 -16.77 -5.24 4.70
C MET A 218 -16.76 -3.83 5.30
N PHE A 219 -16.71 -3.72 6.62
CA PHE A 219 -16.51 -2.44 7.32
C PHE A 219 -15.20 -2.45 8.08
N ARG A 220 -14.46 -1.33 7.99
CA ARG A 220 -13.29 -1.06 8.81
C ARG A 220 -13.69 -0.19 9.99
N THR A 221 -13.65 -0.76 11.19
CA THR A 221 -13.84 -0.09 12.47
C THR A 221 -12.50 0.38 13.05
N ARG A 222 -12.50 1.59 13.60
CA ARG A 222 -11.47 2.08 14.53
C ARG A 222 -11.74 1.49 15.90
N HIS A 223 -10.75 0.77 16.42
CA HIS A 223 -10.69 0.29 17.79
C HIS A 223 -9.75 1.17 18.60
N ASP A 224 -9.99 1.22 19.91
CA ASP A 224 -9.16 1.97 20.85
C ASP A 224 -9.00 1.17 22.16
N GLN A 225 -7.98 1.52 22.95
CA GLN A 225 -7.76 1.03 24.30
C GLN A 225 -7.60 2.14 25.34
N GLU A 226 -7.82 3.42 25.00
CA GLU A 226 -7.79 4.49 26.01
C GLU A 226 -8.70 4.16 27.20
N LEU A 227 -8.07 4.09 28.37
CA LEU A 227 -8.61 3.77 29.71
C LEU A 227 -7.88 4.69 30.68
N GLU A 228 -8.62 5.44 31.50
CA GLU A 228 -8.05 6.52 32.31
C GLU A 228 -7.06 6.05 33.41
N ASP A 229 -7.22 4.80 33.89
CA ASP A 229 -6.48 4.24 35.03
C ASP A 229 -5.39 3.20 34.66
N GLY A 230 -5.09 2.98 33.37
CA GLY A 230 -4.18 1.93 32.92
C GLY A 230 -2.77 2.42 32.51
N ILE A 231 -1.77 1.54 32.61
CA ILE A 231 -0.41 1.85 32.13
C ILE A 231 -0.36 1.67 30.61
N SER A 232 -0.16 2.76 29.87
CA SER A 232 -0.02 2.72 28.42
C SER A 232 1.41 2.33 28.02
N VAL A 233 1.52 1.20 27.32
CA VAL A 233 2.77 0.75 26.70
C VAL A 233 2.70 1.05 25.21
N ARG A 234 3.78 1.65 24.69
CA ARG A 234 3.95 1.96 23.28
C ARG A 234 4.85 0.95 22.61
N PHE A 235 4.43 0.43 21.47
CA PHE A 235 5.20 -0.49 20.66
C PHE A 235 6.07 0.24 19.64
N VAL A 236 7.30 -0.24 19.48
CA VAL A 236 8.26 0.23 18.47
C VAL A 236 8.62 -0.96 17.59
N SER A 237 8.01 -1.05 16.42
CA SER A 237 8.24 -2.11 15.44
C SER A 237 8.80 -1.53 14.14
N GLU A 238 9.59 -2.31 13.40
CA GLU A 238 10.00 -1.95 12.03
C GLU A 238 8.85 -2.23 11.02
N ALA A 239 8.00 -3.22 11.32
CA ALA A 239 6.81 -3.55 10.54
C ALA A 239 5.58 -2.75 10.99
N SER A 240 4.61 -2.53 10.09
CA SER A 240 3.46 -1.67 10.42
C SER A 240 2.43 -2.38 11.30
N LEU A 241 2.15 -1.77 12.46
CA LEU A 241 1.05 -2.14 13.36
C LEU A 241 -0.11 -1.18 13.12
N THR A 242 -1.35 -1.67 13.13
CA THR A 242 -2.53 -0.80 13.00
C THR A 242 -2.78 0.07 14.22
N MET A 243 -2.12 -0.24 15.34
CA MET A 243 -2.25 0.38 16.64
C MET A 243 -0.91 0.23 17.36
N ASP A 244 -0.27 1.34 17.73
CA ASP A 244 1.09 1.36 18.29
C ASP A 244 1.11 1.43 19.84
N ARG A 245 -0.04 1.22 20.49
CA ARG A 245 -0.20 1.27 21.95
C ARG A 245 -1.09 0.14 22.43
N MET A 246 -0.82 -0.34 23.64
CA MET A 246 -1.72 -1.19 24.42
C MET A 246 -1.82 -0.64 25.83
N VAL A 247 -3.01 -0.70 26.43
CA VAL A 247 -3.17 -0.45 27.86
C VAL A 247 -3.06 -1.76 28.63
N VAL A 248 -2.19 -1.75 29.65
CA VAL A 248 -1.76 -2.92 30.40
C VAL A 248 -2.27 -2.81 31.84
N SER A 249 -2.87 -3.88 32.36
CA SER A 249 -3.34 -3.99 33.74
C SER A 249 -2.34 -4.75 34.62
N THR A 250 -2.61 -4.82 35.93
CA THR A 250 -1.83 -5.61 36.90
C THR A 250 -1.79 -7.10 36.63
N ASP A 251 -2.68 -7.61 35.78
CA ASP A 251 -2.83 -9.03 35.49
C ASP A 251 -2.52 -9.38 34.03
N THR A 252 -2.31 -8.39 33.16
CA THR A 252 -1.89 -8.60 31.78
C THR A 252 -0.54 -9.33 31.71
N THR A 253 -0.56 -10.47 31.03
CA THR A 253 0.59 -11.33 30.81
C THR A 253 1.37 -10.93 29.56
N VAL A 254 2.66 -11.30 29.52
CA VAL A 254 3.51 -11.15 28.33
C VAL A 254 2.91 -11.90 27.13
N HIS A 255 2.22 -13.02 27.37
CA HIS A 255 1.55 -13.79 26.33
C HIS A 255 0.38 -13.04 25.69
N GLU A 256 -0.52 -12.45 26.50
CA GLU A 256 -1.64 -11.62 26.00
C GLU A 256 -1.12 -10.37 25.26
N MET A 257 -0.01 -9.79 25.70
CA MET A 257 0.65 -8.69 25.00
C MET A 257 1.16 -9.11 23.60
N LYS A 258 1.61 -10.36 23.45
CA LYS A 258 1.95 -10.93 22.13
C LYS A 258 0.72 -11.29 21.30
N GLU A 259 -0.34 -11.82 21.90
CA GLU A 259 -1.63 -12.04 21.19
C GLU A 259 -2.22 -10.72 20.68
N PHE A 260 -2.12 -9.64 21.45
CA PHE A 260 -2.47 -8.29 21.01
C PHE A 260 -1.64 -7.87 19.79
N ILE A 261 -0.30 -8.03 19.82
CA ILE A 261 0.56 -7.77 18.65
C ILE A 261 0.13 -8.63 17.45
N CYS A 262 -0.16 -9.91 17.64
CA CYS A 262 -0.69 -10.77 16.58
C CYS A 262 -2.00 -10.24 15.98
N THR A 263 -2.84 -9.56 16.76
CA THR A 263 -4.12 -8.99 16.33
C THR A 263 -3.93 -7.66 15.59
N VAL A 264 -3.04 -6.79 16.05
CA VAL A 264 -2.78 -5.47 15.42
C VAL A 264 -1.70 -5.51 14.32
N TYR A 265 -1.03 -6.65 14.13
CA TYR A 265 -0.05 -6.83 13.07
C TYR A 265 -0.70 -6.84 11.69
N GLY A 266 -0.55 -5.72 10.99
CA GLY A 266 -1.22 -5.45 9.73
C GLY A 266 -0.54 -6.06 8.51
N HIS A 267 0.09 -7.24 8.58
CA HIS A 267 0.74 -7.87 7.40
C HIS A 267 0.54 -9.38 7.23
N THR A 268 0.32 -10.19 8.28
CA THR A 268 0.05 -11.64 8.10
C THR A 268 -1.02 -12.19 9.04
N LEU A 269 -1.85 -13.10 8.51
CA LEU A 269 -2.83 -13.86 9.27
C LEU A 269 -2.20 -14.94 10.18
N ARG A 270 -0.98 -15.38 9.86
CA ARG A 270 -0.30 -16.53 10.49
C ARG A 270 0.72 -16.15 11.57
N LEU A 271 0.79 -14.89 11.99
CA LEU A 271 1.66 -14.51 13.10
C LEU A 271 1.16 -15.14 14.40
N THR A 272 1.95 -16.04 14.98
CA THR A 272 1.67 -16.64 16.30
C THR A 272 2.44 -15.92 17.40
N PRO A 273 2.03 -16.00 18.67
CA PRO A 273 2.81 -15.42 19.78
C PRO A 273 4.25 -15.93 19.85
N ALA A 274 4.55 -17.14 19.34
CA ALA A 274 5.92 -17.68 19.30
C ALA A 274 6.83 -16.93 18.29
N ASP A 275 6.25 -16.30 17.27
CA ASP A 275 6.98 -15.51 16.27
C ASP A 275 7.29 -14.08 16.77
N VAL A 276 6.66 -13.64 17.86
CA VAL A 276 6.78 -12.29 18.44
C VAL A 276 7.76 -12.28 19.61
N ARG A 277 8.79 -11.45 19.49
CA ARG A 277 9.74 -11.12 20.57
C ARG A 277 9.53 -9.68 21.02
N LEU A 278 9.38 -9.50 22.34
CA LEU A 278 9.15 -8.21 22.98
C LEU A 278 10.39 -7.84 23.80
N VAL A 279 10.96 -6.66 23.56
CA VAL A 279 12.20 -6.20 24.20
C VAL A 279 12.00 -4.83 24.85
N TYR A 280 12.27 -4.72 26.15
CA TYR A 280 12.19 -3.47 26.90
C TYR A 280 13.56 -3.16 27.50
N LYS A 281 14.11 -1.96 27.21
CA LYS A 281 15.44 -1.51 27.70
C LYS A 281 16.58 -2.53 27.50
N GLY A 282 16.51 -3.33 26.42
CA GLY A 282 17.49 -4.38 26.10
C GLY A 282 17.19 -5.76 26.72
N GLN A 283 16.22 -5.87 27.64
CA GLN A 283 15.77 -7.14 28.21
C GLN A 283 14.65 -7.76 27.37
N LEU A 284 14.75 -9.05 27.06
CA LEU A 284 13.68 -9.83 26.44
C LEU A 284 12.59 -10.17 27.47
N LEU A 285 11.34 -9.82 27.19
CA LEU A 285 10.19 -10.23 27.98
C LEU A 285 9.90 -11.72 27.68
N GLN A 286 9.96 -12.55 28.71
CA GLN A 286 9.74 -13.99 28.62
C GLN A 286 8.27 -14.31 28.90
N ASP A 287 7.69 -15.30 28.22
CA ASP A 287 6.26 -15.65 28.40
C ASP A 287 5.96 -16.28 29.78
N ALA A 288 6.96 -16.95 30.36
CA ALA A 288 6.90 -17.54 31.68
C ALA A 288 8.11 -17.09 32.52
N ASN A 289 7.91 -17.00 33.83
CA ASN A 289 8.96 -16.71 34.80
C ASN A 289 9.83 -17.95 35.08
N SER A 290 10.86 -17.80 35.92
CA SER A 290 11.77 -18.89 36.30
C SER A 290 11.10 -20.06 37.04
N VAL A 291 9.83 -19.92 37.45
CA VAL A 291 9.00 -20.94 38.11
C VAL A 291 8.00 -21.58 37.14
N GLY A 292 7.95 -21.13 35.87
CA GLY A 292 7.05 -21.64 34.84
C GLY A 292 5.63 -21.09 34.89
N GLN A 293 5.36 -20.05 35.70
CA GLN A 293 4.09 -19.32 35.70
C GLN A 293 4.11 -18.21 34.64
N PRO A 294 2.96 -17.80 34.06
CA PRO A 294 2.93 -16.76 33.04
C PRO A 294 3.43 -15.43 33.61
N SER A 295 4.44 -14.85 32.94
CA SER A 295 5.04 -13.57 33.30
C SER A 295 4.05 -12.43 33.15
N LYS A 296 4.01 -11.51 34.10
CA LYS A 296 3.20 -10.28 34.01
C LYS A 296 4.00 -9.16 33.37
N VAL A 297 3.37 -8.36 32.50
CA VAL A 297 4.07 -7.28 31.78
C VAL A 297 4.67 -6.24 32.75
N LEU A 298 3.96 -5.92 33.83
CA LEU A 298 4.41 -4.96 34.84
C LEU A 298 5.53 -5.47 35.77
N GLU A 299 5.91 -6.76 35.71
CA GLU A 299 7.13 -7.26 36.36
C GLU A 299 8.40 -6.75 35.66
N TYR A 300 8.29 -6.44 34.35
CA TYR A 300 9.39 -5.94 33.52
C TYR A 300 9.28 -4.41 33.30
N ILE A 301 8.06 -3.88 33.23
CA ILE A 301 7.80 -2.48 32.92
C ILE A 301 7.45 -1.70 34.19
N SER A 302 8.45 -1.01 34.73
CA SER A 302 8.32 -0.13 35.90
C SER A 302 7.88 1.31 35.59
N GLU A 303 7.79 1.70 34.31
CA GLU A 303 7.38 3.05 33.89
C GLU A 303 5.87 3.12 33.67
N SER A 304 5.18 3.93 34.48
CA SER A 304 3.71 4.06 34.45
C SER A 304 3.15 4.87 33.28
N ARG A 305 3.98 5.60 32.53
CA ARG A 305 3.58 6.38 31.36
C ARG A 305 4.63 6.34 30.26
N GLY A 306 4.23 5.87 29.07
CA GLY A 306 5.04 6.00 27.86
C GLY A 306 6.18 4.99 27.71
N ALA A 307 6.14 3.87 28.44
CA ALA A 307 7.08 2.76 28.30
C ALA A 307 7.14 2.29 26.84
N LYS A 308 8.36 2.11 26.29
CA LYS A 308 8.57 1.71 24.89
C LYS A 308 9.06 0.27 24.79
N VAL A 309 8.22 -0.62 24.29
CA VAL A 309 8.57 -2.02 24.02
C VAL A 309 8.88 -2.18 22.53
N HIS A 310 10.08 -2.62 22.23
CA HIS A 310 10.49 -2.98 20.89
C HIS A 310 9.87 -4.32 20.49
N VAL A 311 9.24 -4.37 19.33
CA VAL A 311 8.56 -5.56 18.80
C VAL A 311 9.36 -6.07 17.62
N PHE A 312 9.91 -7.28 17.76
CA PHE A 312 10.62 -7.99 16.70
C PHE A 312 9.80 -9.22 16.28
N ILE A 313 9.62 -9.39 14.97
CA ILE A 313 8.82 -10.46 14.39
C ILE A 313 9.75 -11.36 13.57
N ASN A 314 9.89 -12.62 13.97
CA ASN A 314 10.87 -13.55 13.38
C ASN A 314 10.57 -13.87 11.90
N GLN A 315 9.31 -13.75 11.48
CA GLN A 315 8.85 -13.96 10.11
C GLN A 315 8.33 -12.65 9.51
N GLU A 316 9.23 -11.71 9.25
CA GLU A 316 8.89 -10.50 8.50
C GLU A 316 8.57 -10.89 7.04
N TYR A 317 7.34 -10.62 6.61
CA TYR A 317 6.91 -10.91 5.24
C TYR A 317 7.43 -9.79 4.33
N THR A 318 8.52 -10.05 3.62
CA THR A 318 9.25 -9.05 2.83
C THR A 318 8.59 -8.69 1.48
N GLU A 319 7.29 -8.96 1.31
CA GLU A 319 6.54 -8.49 0.15
C GLU A 319 6.14 -7.01 0.34
N PRO A 320 6.45 -6.11 -0.61
CA PRO A 320 6.08 -4.70 -0.55
C PRO A 320 4.58 -4.53 -0.89
N GLY A 321 3.72 -5.00 0.02
CA GLY A 321 2.27 -4.87 -0.05
C GLY A 321 1.73 -3.78 0.90
N PRO A 322 0.51 -3.24 0.65
CA PRO A 322 -0.06 -2.14 1.43
C PRO A 322 -0.56 -2.54 2.83
N GLY A 323 -0.17 -3.71 3.35
CA GLY A 323 -0.62 -4.30 4.60
C GLY A 323 -1.90 -5.13 4.46
N PHE A 324 -2.06 -6.13 5.35
CA PHE A 324 -3.15 -7.09 5.47
C PHE A 324 -4.53 -6.48 5.23
N TRP A 325 -4.88 -5.35 5.84
CA TRP A 325 -6.19 -4.73 5.62
C TRP A 325 -6.36 -4.31 4.17
N ASN A 326 -5.39 -3.58 3.61
CA ASN A 326 -5.44 -3.16 2.20
C ASN A 326 -5.29 -4.35 1.24
N GLU A 327 -4.61 -5.44 1.61
CA GLU A 327 -4.53 -6.66 0.79
C GLU A 327 -5.82 -7.49 0.87
N LEU A 328 -6.51 -7.50 2.01
CA LEU A 328 -7.84 -8.09 2.18
C LEU A 328 -8.90 -7.33 1.37
N PHE A 329 -8.84 -5.99 1.37
CA PHE A 329 -9.68 -5.13 0.51
C PHE A 329 -9.33 -5.30 -0.98
N ASN A 330 -8.05 -5.28 -1.35
CA ASN A 330 -7.65 -5.33 -2.77
C ASN A 330 -7.59 -6.76 -3.37
N SER A 331 -7.63 -7.83 -2.56
CA SER A 331 -7.45 -9.22 -3.05
C SER A 331 -8.18 -10.29 -2.22
N SER A 332 -9.38 -9.97 -1.72
CA SER A 332 -10.29 -10.84 -0.95
C SER A 332 -10.39 -12.32 -1.40
N GLU A 333 -10.28 -12.62 -2.70
CA GLU A 333 -10.31 -13.99 -3.24
C GLU A 333 -9.18 -14.89 -2.69
N ARG A 334 -8.01 -14.33 -2.37
CA ARG A 334 -6.88 -15.05 -1.73
C ARG A 334 -7.24 -15.61 -0.35
N PHE A 335 -8.24 -15.05 0.33
CA PHE A 335 -8.58 -15.33 1.73
C PHE A 335 -9.85 -16.19 1.91
N THR A 336 -10.41 -16.71 0.81
CA THR A 336 -11.63 -17.54 0.78
C THR A 336 -11.59 -18.77 1.71
N PHE A 337 -10.41 -19.26 2.08
CA PHE A 337 -10.25 -20.39 3.00
C PHE A 337 -10.61 -20.08 4.47
N MET A 338 -10.65 -18.81 4.88
CA MET A 338 -10.97 -18.44 6.28
C MET A 338 -12.43 -18.73 6.65
N SER A 339 -13.34 -18.85 5.69
CA SER A 339 -14.76 -19.12 5.95
C SER A 339 -15.08 -20.59 6.30
N ARG A 340 -14.08 -21.44 6.57
CA ARG A 340 -14.28 -22.87 6.90
C ARG A 340 -14.54 -23.16 8.38
N SER A 341 -14.32 -22.21 9.28
CA SER A 341 -14.41 -22.42 10.74
C SER A 341 -15.83 -22.40 11.33
N ALA A 342 -16.88 -22.77 10.57
CA ALA A 342 -18.27 -22.69 11.05
C ALA A 342 -19.28 -23.67 10.41
N SER A 343 -18.87 -24.74 9.70
CA SER A 343 -19.84 -25.77 9.26
C SER A 343 -19.21 -27.14 8.93
N GLU A 344 -18.76 -27.88 9.94
CA GLU A 344 -18.65 -29.35 9.85
C GLU A 344 -19.56 -30.01 10.88
N ASN A 345 -20.80 -30.32 10.44
CA ASN A 345 -21.61 -31.43 10.93
C ASN A 345 -22.95 -31.50 10.15
N VAL A 346 -22.88 -31.76 8.84
CA VAL A 346 -24.00 -32.31 8.08
C VAL A 346 -23.47 -33.40 7.15
N SER A 347 -23.54 -34.64 7.62
CA SER A 347 -23.40 -35.83 6.79
C SER A 347 -24.67 -36.07 5.98
N VAL A 348 -24.60 -35.95 4.65
CA VAL A 348 -25.64 -36.47 3.75
C VAL A 348 -24.97 -37.25 2.62
N SER A 349 -25.21 -38.56 2.61
CA SER A 349 -24.91 -39.42 1.48
C SER A 349 -25.92 -39.20 0.35
N ALA A 350 -25.41 -38.97 -0.85
CA ALA A 350 -26.02 -39.36 -2.13
C ALA A 350 -24.99 -39.06 -3.24
N GLU A 351 -24.85 -39.77 -4.35
CA GLU A 351 -25.23 -41.10 -4.85
C GLU A 351 -24.59 -41.15 -6.26
N GLU A 352 -24.31 -42.33 -6.84
CA GLU A 352 -23.64 -42.44 -8.14
C GLU A 352 -24.42 -41.79 -9.30
N PRO A 353 -23.72 -41.44 -10.39
CA PRO A 353 -24.21 -41.79 -11.72
C PRO A 353 -23.24 -42.70 -12.47
N ARG A 354 -23.65 -43.96 -12.63
CA ARG A 354 -23.12 -44.89 -13.63
C ARG A 354 -23.10 -44.25 -15.03
N ARG A 355 -22.04 -44.53 -15.79
CA ARG A 355 -22.15 -44.76 -17.24
C ARG A 355 -21.41 -46.04 -17.62
N THR A 356 -22.07 -46.85 -18.45
CA THR A 356 -21.69 -48.22 -18.81
C THR A 356 -21.14 -48.31 -20.23
N ALA A 357 -20.28 -49.31 -20.44
CA ALA A 357 -19.99 -50.03 -21.69
C ALA A 357 -19.20 -49.33 -22.81
N SER A 358 -17.94 -49.72 -22.97
CA SER A 358 -17.61 -50.73 -24.00
C SER A 358 -16.29 -51.48 -23.69
N GLU A 359 -16.39 -52.82 -23.67
CA GLU A 359 -15.29 -53.82 -23.72
C GLU A 359 -14.90 -54.11 -25.22
N PRO A 360 -13.98 -55.03 -25.59
CA PRO A 360 -13.19 -56.00 -24.78
C PRO A 360 -11.67 -56.10 -25.10
N ASN A 361 -10.88 -56.67 -24.18
CA ASN A 361 -10.19 -57.97 -24.40
C ASN A 361 -9.35 -58.45 -23.19
N ARG A 362 -9.44 -59.77 -22.93
CA ARG A 362 -8.82 -60.59 -21.85
C ARG A 362 -7.51 -61.27 -22.36
N PRO A 363 -6.83 -62.22 -21.64
CA PRO A 363 -6.87 -62.66 -20.22
C PRO A 363 -5.45 -62.64 -19.56
N THR A 364 -5.17 -62.95 -18.27
CA THR A 364 -5.47 -64.12 -17.38
C THR A 364 -4.94 -63.76 -15.96
N GLY A 365 -5.33 -64.32 -14.80
CA GLY A 365 -6.33 -65.33 -14.37
C GLY A 365 -5.79 -66.26 -13.24
N LEU A 366 -6.68 -66.97 -12.51
CA LEU A 366 -6.43 -68.04 -11.49
C LEU A 366 -5.86 -67.57 -10.11
N LEU A 367 -6.25 -68.03 -8.90
CA LEU A 367 -7.17 -69.05 -8.28
C LEU A 367 -7.32 -68.63 -6.76
N THR A 368 -8.06 -69.23 -5.80
CA THR A 368 -9.42 -69.83 -5.65
C THR A 368 -9.61 -70.10 -4.12
N VAL A 369 -10.70 -69.68 -3.44
CA VAL A 369 -11.97 -70.41 -3.17
C VAL A 369 -11.78 -71.73 -2.35
N GLN A 370 -12.52 -72.11 -1.28
CA GLN A 370 -13.62 -71.51 -0.50
C GLN A 370 -13.89 -72.34 0.84
N PRO A 371 -15.10 -72.78 1.29
CA PRO A 371 -15.58 -72.74 2.72
C PRO A 371 -15.73 -74.16 3.36
N PRO A 372 -16.63 -74.52 4.34
CA PRO A 372 -17.67 -73.79 5.11
C PRO A 372 -17.87 -74.16 6.63
N ASN A 373 -18.91 -73.55 7.23
CA ASN A 373 -19.46 -73.75 8.58
C ASN A 373 -20.07 -75.14 8.89
N ALA A 374 -20.02 -75.56 10.17
CA ALA A 374 -21.14 -76.08 10.99
C ALA A 374 -20.64 -76.28 12.45
N ALA A 375 -21.10 -75.51 13.44
CA ALA A 375 -22.27 -75.74 14.31
C ALA A 375 -22.09 -76.82 15.40
N HIS A 376 -22.32 -76.47 16.67
CA HIS A 376 -23.18 -77.22 17.61
C HIS A 376 -23.48 -76.45 18.91
N ALA A 377 -24.70 -76.65 19.42
CA ALA A 377 -25.25 -76.20 20.72
C ALA A 377 -24.61 -76.97 21.91
N SER A 378 -24.91 -76.78 23.21
CA SER A 378 -25.99 -76.06 23.92
C SER A 378 -25.62 -75.91 25.43
N ASP A 379 -26.50 -75.26 26.21
CA ASP A 379 -26.82 -75.53 27.62
C ASP A 379 -26.03 -74.91 28.81
N ASN A 380 -26.62 -73.81 29.31
CA ASN A 380 -27.25 -73.70 30.65
C ASN A 380 -26.39 -73.28 31.89
N PRO A 381 -27.00 -72.85 33.03
CA PRO A 381 -26.90 -71.43 33.38
C PRO A 381 -26.57 -71.13 34.87
N SER A 382 -26.66 -69.84 35.24
CA SER A 382 -27.22 -69.27 36.50
C SER A 382 -26.31 -68.28 37.27
N GLN A 383 -26.99 -67.40 38.03
CA GLN A 383 -26.51 -66.47 39.07
C GLN A 383 -25.91 -65.10 38.66
N LEU A 384 -26.75 -64.07 38.79
CA LEU A 384 -26.37 -62.74 39.34
C LEU A 384 -25.98 -62.89 40.84
N PRO A 385 -25.24 -61.96 41.51
CA PRO A 385 -25.38 -60.50 41.32
C PRO A 385 -24.13 -59.58 41.52
N ASN A 386 -24.33 -58.29 41.18
CA ASN A 386 -23.78 -57.04 41.78
C ASN A 386 -22.27 -56.74 41.92
N ALA A 387 -21.90 -55.57 41.35
CA ALA A 387 -20.88 -54.58 41.80
C ALA A 387 -19.39 -55.04 41.90
N THR A 388 -18.36 -54.23 41.60
CA THR A 388 -18.21 -52.78 41.81
C THR A 388 -17.07 -52.21 40.93
N VAL A 389 -17.30 -51.03 40.32
CA VAL A 389 -16.38 -49.91 39.99
C VAL A 389 -14.89 -50.15 39.59
N SER A 390 -14.51 -49.51 38.47
CA SER A 390 -13.16 -49.04 38.04
C SER A 390 -12.08 -50.03 37.56
N ALA A 391 -11.82 -49.98 36.25
CA ALA A 391 -10.52 -49.54 35.72
C ALA A 391 -10.67 -48.96 34.30
N VAL A 392 -9.92 -47.90 33.99
CA VAL A 392 -9.94 -47.25 32.66
C VAL A 392 -9.16 -48.10 31.65
N ASN A 393 -9.78 -48.39 30.50
CA ASN A 393 -9.09 -48.99 29.36
C ASN A 393 -8.07 -47.99 28.78
N GLN A 394 -6.80 -48.13 29.17
CA GLN A 394 -5.70 -47.52 28.43
C GLN A 394 -5.44 -48.36 27.17
N SER A 395 -5.83 -47.82 26.01
CA SER A 395 -5.43 -48.35 24.71
C SER A 395 -3.92 -48.23 24.55
N THR A 396 -3.22 -49.37 24.50
CA THR A 396 -1.80 -49.41 24.17
C THR A 396 -1.58 -48.87 22.74
N PRO A 397 -0.74 -47.85 22.53
CA PRO A 397 -0.48 -47.33 21.19
C PRO A 397 0.26 -48.38 20.35
N VAL A 398 -0.18 -48.55 19.11
CA VAL A 398 0.46 -49.44 18.14
C VAL A 398 1.90 -49.01 17.92
N ARG A 399 2.84 -49.93 18.13
CA ARG A 399 4.28 -49.68 18.01
C ARG A 399 4.68 -49.87 16.55
N TYR A 400 4.97 -48.78 15.85
CA TYR A 400 5.47 -48.80 14.49
C TYR A 400 6.99 -49.00 14.48
N ASP A 401 7.46 -50.03 13.78
CA ASP A 401 8.88 -50.24 13.51
C ASP A 401 9.28 -49.49 12.23
N PHE A 402 10.38 -48.73 12.30
CA PHE A 402 10.93 -47.96 11.18
C PHE A 402 12.27 -48.55 10.75
N PHE A 403 12.58 -48.46 9.45
CA PHE A 403 13.81 -48.98 8.86
C PHE A 403 14.42 -47.95 7.89
N THR A 404 15.74 -47.94 7.76
CA THR A 404 16.46 -47.16 6.75
C THR A 404 16.30 -47.79 5.36
N GLU A 405 16.61 -47.03 4.31
CA GLU A 405 16.66 -47.54 2.92
C GLU A 405 17.68 -48.70 2.76
N SER A 406 18.71 -48.72 3.61
CA SER A 406 19.70 -49.79 3.73
C SER A 406 19.25 -50.99 4.60
N GLY A 407 18.02 -51.00 5.11
CA GLY A 407 17.41 -52.11 5.85
C GLY A 407 17.73 -52.17 7.36
N TYR A 408 18.45 -51.20 7.92
CA TYR A 408 18.72 -51.14 9.35
C TYR A 408 17.53 -50.57 10.13
N ARG A 409 17.18 -51.18 11.27
CA ARG A 409 16.11 -50.70 12.13
C ARG A 409 16.46 -49.33 12.73
N ILE A 410 15.53 -48.37 12.65
CA ILE A 410 15.65 -47.05 13.24
C ILE A 410 15.00 -47.09 14.63
N GLU A 411 15.82 -46.92 15.66
CA GLU A 411 15.36 -46.80 17.04
C GLU A 411 15.47 -45.34 17.50
N ARG A 412 14.46 -44.83 18.21
CA ARG A 412 14.49 -43.47 18.76
C ARG A 412 15.44 -43.41 19.96
N THR A 413 16.61 -42.81 19.79
CA THR A 413 17.58 -42.55 20.88
C THR A 413 17.12 -41.44 21.82
N GLY A 414 16.26 -40.51 21.37
CA GLY A 414 15.78 -39.37 22.15
C GLY A 414 16.73 -38.17 22.17
N GLU A 415 17.94 -38.34 21.66
CA GLU A 415 18.94 -37.28 21.50
C GLU A 415 18.53 -36.29 20.39
N ARG A 416 18.85 -35.01 20.59
CA ARG A 416 18.63 -33.95 19.59
C ARG A 416 19.96 -33.59 18.96
N TYR A 417 19.96 -33.47 17.63
CA TYR A 417 21.10 -33.01 16.84
C TYR A 417 20.65 -31.86 15.95
N GLU A 418 21.50 -30.84 15.81
CA GLU A 418 21.29 -29.72 14.91
C GLU A 418 21.97 -30.01 13.55
N LYS A 419 21.24 -29.73 12.46
CA LYS A 419 21.71 -29.98 11.10
C LYS A 419 22.40 -28.73 10.57
N VAL A 420 23.70 -28.85 10.28
CA VAL A 420 24.52 -27.73 9.77
C VAL A 420 25.20 -28.09 8.45
N LEU A 421 25.56 -27.06 7.68
CA LEU A 421 26.25 -27.18 6.39
C LEU A 421 27.70 -26.77 6.54
N ILE A 422 28.62 -27.74 6.45
CA ILE A 422 30.07 -27.49 6.47
C ILE A 422 30.59 -27.72 5.05
N ALA A 423 31.12 -26.67 4.41
CA ALA A 423 31.59 -26.69 3.02
C ALA A 423 30.56 -27.26 2.00
N GLY A 424 29.26 -27.06 2.25
CA GLY A 424 28.18 -27.57 1.39
C GLY A 424 27.77 -29.02 1.65
N VAL A 425 28.38 -29.68 2.64
CA VAL A 425 28.03 -31.05 3.06
C VAL A 425 27.27 -31.02 4.38
N GLU A 426 26.19 -31.78 4.45
CA GLU A 426 25.30 -31.85 5.62
C GLU A 426 25.96 -32.64 6.76
N HIS A 427 26.01 -32.03 7.95
CA HIS A 427 26.51 -32.64 9.18
C HIS A 427 25.47 -32.48 10.29
N PHE A 428 25.42 -33.45 11.20
CA PHE A 428 24.58 -33.39 12.40
C PHE A 428 25.48 -33.25 13.63
N ILE A 429 25.31 -32.17 14.38
CA ILE A 429 26.15 -31.81 15.52
C ILE A 429 25.28 -31.71 16.77
N HIS A 430 25.81 -32.09 17.93
CA HIS A 430 25.07 -31.98 19.19
C HIS A 430 24.87 -30.49 19.55
N PRO A 431 23.67 -30.02 19.96
CA PRO A 431 23.40 -28.60 20.18
C PRO A 431 24.40 -27.91 21.12
N ASN A 432 24.76 -28.58 22.22
CA ASN A 432 25.73 -28.08 23.19
C ASN A 432 27.16 -27.91 22.65
N ALA A 433 27.50 -28.49 21.48
CA ALA A 433 28.80 -28.29 20.85
C ALA A 433 28.94 -26.93 20.14
N PHE A 434 27.85 -26.13 20.08
CA PHE A 434 27.86 -24.73 19.66
C PHE A 434 27.89 -23.75 20.84
N GLU A 435 27.87 -24.22 22.09
CA GLU A 435 28.02 -23.35 23.26
C GLU A 435 29.46 -22.77 23.25
N PRO A 436 29.62 -21.42 23.19
CA PRO A 436 30.95 -20.82 23.18
C PRO A 436 31.65 -21.11 24.52
N ALA A 437 32.95 -21.37 24.47
CA ALA A 437 33.73 -21.65 25.67
C ALA A 437 33.69 -20.45 26.64
N LEU A 438 32.90 -20.60 27.71
CA LEU A 438 32.76 -19.61 28.77
C LEU A 438 34.12 -19.40 29.45
N SER A 439 34.68 -18.21 29.26
CA SER A 439 35.96 -17.83 29.86
C SER A 439 35.68 -17.10 31.17
N ILE A 440 35.84 -17.80 32.30
CA ILE A 440 35.65 -17.24 33.64
C ILE A 440 36.98 -16.68 34.12
N VAL A 441 36.96 -15.44 34.62
CA VAL A 441 38.08 -14.82 35.32
C VAL A 441 37.69 -14.61 36.78
N GLU A 442 38.39 -15.30 37.68
CA GLU A 442 38.22 -15.14 39.13
C GLU A 442 39.09 -13.98 39.62
N VAL A 443 38.47 -12.98 40.24
CA VAL A 443 39.19 -11.86 40.89
C VAL A 443 38.68 -11.71 42.31
N ALA A 444 39.58 -11.82 43.29
CA ALA A 444 39.26 -11.70 44.72
C ALA A 444 38.13 -12.64 45.21
N GLY A 445 38.00 -13.83 44.61
CA GLY A 445 36.95 -14.81 44.95
C GLY A 445 35.59 -14.55 44.30
N ILE A 446 35.51 -13.61 43.35
CA ILE A 446 34.33 -13.38 42.51
C ILE A 446 34.64 -13.94 41.11
N GLU A 447 33.82 -14.90 40.67
CA GLU A 447 33.86 -15.45 39.31
C GLU A 447 33.13 -14.51 38.34
N ILE A 448 33.82 -14.05 37.30
CA ILE A 448 33.29 -13.08 36.34
C ILE A 448 33.35 -13.70 34.94
N GLU A 449 32.18 -13.91 34.32
CA GLU A 449 32.06 -14.43 32.96
C GLU A 449 32.47 -13.35 31.93
N LEU A 450 33.43 -13.71 31.07
CA LEU A 450 33.92 -12.87 29.98
C LEU A 450 33.59 -13.50 28.63
N LEU A 451 33.22 -12.64 27.67
CA LEU A 451 32.92 -13.06 26.31
C LEU A 451 34.23 -13.37 25.53
N PRO A 452 34.21 -14.26 24.53
CA PRO A 452 35.42 -14.66 23.81
C PRO A 452 36.17 -13.53 23.07
N ASP A 453 35.48 -12.41 22.79
CA ASP A 453 36.01 -11.21 22.15
C ASP A 453 36.54 -10.17 23.15
N GLU A 454 36.36 -10.38 24.45
CA GLU A 454 36.79 -9.47 25.50
C GLU A 454 38.12 -9.83 26.16
N VAL A 455 38.63 -11.03 25.87
CA VAL A 455 39.86 -11.59 26.45
C VAL A 455 40.88 -11.87 25.37
N PHE A 456 42.08 -11.31 25.51
CA PHE A 456 43.23 -11.67 24.68
C PHE A 456 44.42 -12.04 25.57
N LEU A 457 44.81 -13.32 25.53
CA LEU A 457 46.01 -13.82 26.21
C LEU A 457 47.26 -13.46 25.40
N SER A 458 48.11 -12.60 25.96
CA SER A 458 49.38 -12.18 25.36
C SER A 458 50.54 -12.60 26.27
N GLY A 459 50.96 -13.87 26.15
CA GLY A 459 51.93 -14.47 27.06
C GLY A 459 51.39 -14.54 28.49
N ASP A 460 52.21 -14.14 29.47
CA ASP A 460 51.83 -14.11 30.90
C ASP A 460 50.90 -12.92 31.25
N SER A 461 50.39 -12.18 30.26
CA SER A 461 49.56 -11.00 30.43
C SER A 461 48.16 -11.18 29.84
N LEU A 462 47.14 -10.96 30.66
CA LEU A 462 45.73 -10.96 30.25
C LEU A 462 45.34 -9.55 29.78
N ALA A 463 45.14 -9.35 28.49
CA ALA A 463 44.56 -8.11 27.97
C ALA A 463 43.03 -8.23 27.98
N LEU A 464 42.39 -7.30 28.69
CA LEU A 464 40.94 -7.23 28.85
C LEU A 464 40.37 -6.05 28.08
N SER A 465 39.18 -6.22 27.48
CA SER A 465 38.47 -5.10 26.84
C SER A 465 38.12 -4.02 27.88
N PRO A 466 37.99 -2.74 27.50
CA PRO A 466 37.55 -1.68 28.41
C PRO A 466 36.17 -1.95 29.03
N GLN A 467 35.32 -2.76 28.38
CA GLN A 467 34.00 -3.14 28.89
C GLN A 467 34.10 -4.24 29.95
N ALA A 468 35.00 -5.22 29.76
CA ALA A 468 35.33 -6.22 30.77
C ALA A 468 36.00 -5.58 31.99
N VAL A 469 37.01 -4.72 31.79
CA VAL A 469 37.65 -3.94 32.87
C VAL A 469 36.60 -3.19 33.69
N LYS A 470 35.69 -2.47 33.03
CA LYS A 470 34.64 -1.73 33.74
C LYS A 470 33.68 -2.64 34.52
N ARG A 471 33.25 -3.79 33.97
CA ARG A 471 32.41 -4.74 34.71
C ARG A 471 33.12 -5.32 35.95
N ILE A 472 34.42 -5.57 35.84
CA ILE A 472 35.26 -6.02 36.96
C ILE A 472 35.38 -4.90 38.02
N GLU A 473 35.61 -3.64 37.60
CA GLU A 473 35.62 -2.49 38.51
C GLU A 473 34.27 -2.26 39.22
N ASP A 474 33.16 -2.36 38.48
CA ASP A 474 31.80 -2.16 38.97
C ASP A 474 31.38 -3.29 39.95
N GLN A 475 31.82 -4.54 39.74
CA GLN A 475 31.54 -5.68 40.64
C GLN A 475 32.43 -5.72 41.88
N ILE A 476 33.71 -5.34 41.76
CA ILE A 476 34.65 -5.32 42.90
C ILE A 476 34.51 -4.02 43.72
N GLY A 477 33.95 -2.95 43.13
CA GLY A 477 33.82 -1.64 43.75
C GLY A 477 35.15 -0.88 43.86
N VAL A 478 36.17 -1.28 43.09
CA VAL A 478 37.53 -0.73 43.11
C VAL A 478 37.98 -0.45 41.68
N LYS A 479 38.52 0.75 41.44
CA LYS A 479 39.10 1.12 40.14
C LYS A 479 40.44 0.42 39.93
N LEU A 480 40.60 -0.23 38.79
CA LEU A 480 41.82 -0.92 38.40
C LEU A 480 42.85 0.12 37.94
N ALA A 481 44.01 0.11 38.60
CA ALA A 481 45.10 1.03 38.29
C ALA A 481 45.59 0.76 36.85
N HIS A 482 45.24 1.66 35.93
CA HIS A 482 45.73 1.60 34.57
C HIS A 482 47.25 1.79 34.60
N ALA A 483 48.00 0.77 34.20
CA ALA A 483 49.45 0.84 34.07
C ALA A 483 49.81 1.83 32.95
N VAL A 484 50.03 3.08 33.31
CA VAL A 484 50.49 4.13 32.39
C VAL A 484 51.84 3.68 31.83
N PRO A 485 52.01 3.54 30.50
CA PRO A 485 53.32 3.37 29.93
C PRO A 485 54.14 4.63 30.22
N LEU A 486 55.19 4.47 31.02
CA LEU A 486 56.13 5.54 31.35
C LEU A 486 56.67 6.18 30.06
N ASN A 487 56.40 7.48 29.87
CA ASN A 487 57.41 8.49 29.54
C ASN A 487 56.81 9.93 29.50
N LEU A 488 57.18 10.71 30.52
CA LEU A 488 57.66 12.10 30.45
C LEU A 488 56.94 13.13 29.54
N GLU A 489 56.16 14.01 30.20
CA GLU A 489 56.21 15.51 30.22
C GLU A 489 57.08 16.31 29.21
N PRO A 490 56.90 17.66 29.05
CA PRO A 490 56.05 18.59 29.84
C PRO A 490 55.19 19.66 29.07
N THR A 491 54.02 20.01 29.64
CA THR A 491 53.42 21.37 29.94
C THR A 491 53.57 22.61 28.98
N PRO A 492 52.82 23.75 29.13
CA PRO A 492 52.00 24.20 30.29
C PRO A 492 50.56 24.74 30.07
N THR A 493 49.77 24.50 31.12
CA THR A 493 48.63 25.23 31.70
C THR A 493 48.21 26.63 31.17
N LEU A 494 46.89 26.85 31.14
CA LEU A 494 46.27 27.94 31.92
C LEU A 494 44.89 27.52 32.48
N ASN A 495 44.61 27.90 33.74
CA ASN A 495 43.33 27.67 34.42
C ASN A 495 42.38 28.86 34.21
N SER A 496 41.06 28.60 34.12
CA SER A 496 40.09 29.01 35.16
C SER A 496 38.63 28.70 34.77
N SER A 497 37.91 27.99 35.66
CA SER A 497 36.45 28.05 35.96
C SER A 497 35.51 28.66 34.90
N ASP A 498 34.44 27.98 34.48
CA ASP A 498 33.34 27.61 35.41
C ASP A 498 32.46 26.41 34.99
N ARG A 499 31.63 25.96 35.93
CA ARG A 499 30.58 24.91 35.85
C ARG A 499 29.69 24.97 34.58
N ASN A 500 29.30 23.85 33.95
CA ASN A 500 28.37 22.86 34.51
C ASN A 500 28.32 21.51 33.72
N GLU A 501 28.01 20.44 34.45
CA GLU A 501 27.24 19.23 34.07
C GLU A 501 27.48 18.52 32.71
N GLY A 502 28.26 17.42 32.78
CA GLY A 502 27.60 16.10 32.74
C GLY A 502 27.34 15.41 31.40
N GLU A 503 27.85 15.87 30.26
CA GLU A 503 27.70 15.13 29.00
C GLU A 503 28.68 13.93 28.93
N ALA A 504 28.18 12.74 29.31
CA ALA A 504 28.92 11.49 29.18
C ALA A 504 29.14 11.14 27.69
N ILE A 505 30.40 11.16 27.25
CA ILE A 505 30.82 10.96 25.87
C ILE A 505 30.62 9.50 25.43
N ILE A 506 29.38 9.12 25.08
CA ILE A 506 29.05 7.79 24.51
C ILE A 506 28.03 7.92 23.35
N VAL A 507 28.29 8.80 22.36
CA VAL A 507 27.58 8.76 21.05
C VAL A 507 28.48 9.01 19.82
N PRO A 508 29.40 8.10 19.44
CA PRO A 508 30.10 8.19 18.14
C PRO A 508 29.48 7.30 17.04
N GLU A 509 28.93 6.13 17.39
CA GLU A 509 28.68 5.06 16.41
C GLU A 509 27.34 5.18 15.68
N THR A 510 26.25 5.54 16.38
CA THR A 510 24.93 5.76 15.76
C THR A 510 24.99 6.84 14.66
N ARG A 511 25.76 7.91 14.88
CA ARG A 511 25.98 8.99 13.92
C ARG A 511 26.81 8.56 12.70
N ARG A 512 27.77 7.63 12.88
CA ARG A 512 28.52 7.01 11.77
C ARG A 512 27.61 6.09 10.95
N MET A 513 26.83 5.23 11.60
CA MET A 513 25.95 4.28 10.90
C MET A 513 24.80 4.98 10.16
N ALA A 514 24.22 6.04 10.75
CA ALA A 514 23.26 6.90 10.08
C ALA A 514 23.87 7.62 8.86
N ARG A 515 25.12 8.08 8.95
CA ARG A 515 25.85 8.67 7.82
C ARG A 515 26.07 7.64 6.70
N ILE A 516 26.55 6.44 7.02
CA ILE A 516 26.74 5.34 6.05
C ILE A 516 25.41 5.00 5.36
N ARG A 517 24.32 4.83 6.12
CA ARG A 517 22.98 4.56 5.56
C ARG A 517 22.51 5.67 4.61
N ARG A 518 22.77 6.95 4.93
CA ARG A 518 22.44 8.08 4.04
C ARG A 518 23.30 8.08 2.77
N TRP A 519 24.60 7.77 2.87
CA TRP A 519 25.49 7.61 1.71
C TRP A 519 25.03 6.47 0.79
N VAL A 520 24.77 5.28 1.33
CA VAL A 520 24.28 4.12 0.55
C VAL A 520 22.96 4.44 -0.15
N LYS A 521 22.00 5.08 0.55
CA LYS A 521 20.72 5.50 -0.05
C LYS A 521 20.92 6.48 -1.21
N THR A 522 21.82 7.46 -1.06
CA THR A 522 22.13 8.42 -2.13
C THR A 522 22.82 7.76 -3.32
N ILE A 523 23.77 6.84 -3.09
CA ILE A 523 24.44 6.08 -4.16
C ILE A 523 23.43 5.21 -4.91
N MET A 524 22.62 4.41 -4.21
CA MET A 524 21.61 3.54 -4.84
C MET A 524 20.58 4.33 -5.65
N ARG A 525 20.09 5.47 -5.12
CA ARG A 525 19.16 6.33 -5.85
C ARG A 525 19.86 7.04 -7.04
N THR A 526 21.15 7.35 -6.94
CA THR A 526 21.94 7.85 -8.08
C THR A 526 22.06 6.80 -9.17
N VAL A 527 22.39 5.54 -8.83
CA VAL A 527 22.45 4.43 -9.80
C VAL A 527 21.08 4.20 -10.45
N TYR A 528 19.99 4.25 -9.68
CA TYR A 528 18.63 4.15 -10.22
C TYR A 528 18.29 5.29 -11.19
N LEU A 529 18.53 6.55 -10.82
CA LEU A 529 18.28 7.71 -11.70
C LEU A 529 19.16 7.66 -12.95
N LEU A 530 20.43 7.26 -12.80
CA LEU A 530 21.37 7.12 -13.90
C LEU A 530 20.92 6.02 -14.87
N LEU A 531 20.53 4.84 -14.38
CA LEU A 531 19.94 3.79 -15.22
C LEU A 531 18.66 4.29 -15.91
N ARG A 532 17.71 4.87 -15.16
CA ARG A 532 16.44 5.37 -15.71
C ARG A 532 16.64 6.41 -16.83
N ASN A 533 17.54 7.37 -16.63
CA ASN A 533 17.74 8.47 -17.58
C ASN A 533 18.70 8.09 -18.72
N SER A 534 19.66 7.19 -18.50
CA SER A 534 20.58 6.72 -19.54
C SER A 534 20.04 5.56 -20.37
N PHE A 535 19.06 4.78 -19.89
CA PHE A 535 18.58 3.56 -20.55
C PHE A 535 18.21 3.77 -22.03
N PHE A 536 17.52 4.87 -22.35
CA PHE A 536 17.17 5.19 -23.74
C PHE A 536 18.41 5.42 -24.62
N TYR A 537 19.36 6.23 -24.14
CA TYR A 537 20.61 6.53 -24.85
C TYR A 537 21.50 5.29 -24.97
N LEU A 538 21.55 4.46 -23.92
CA LEU A 538 22.23 3.17 -23.95
C LEU A 538 21.56 2.23 -24.96
N ALA A 539 20.24 2.10 -24.99
CA ALA A 539 19.54 1.23 -25.95
C ALA A 539 19.80 1.64 -27.40
N VAL A 540 19.75 2.94 -27.72
CA VAL A 540 20.11 3.47 -29.04
C VAL A 540 21.60 3.25 -29.34
N PHE A 541 22.48 3.47 -28.37
CA PHE A 541 23.92 3.23 -28.52
C PHE A 541 24.23 1.75 -28.76
N PHE A 542 23.64 0.82 -28.01
CA PHE A 542 23.83 -0.62 -28.17
C PHE A 542 23.41 -1.13 -29.56
N GLN A 543 22.41 -0.52 -30.21
CA GLN A 543 22.07 -0.83 -31.61
C GLN A 543 23.15 -0.39 -32.60
N LEU A 544 23.89 0.70 -32.30
CA LEU A 544 25.00 1.21 -33.10
C LEU A 544 26.34 0.50 -32.81
N VAL A 545 26.49 -0.08 -31.61
CA VAL A 545 27.74 -0.72 -31.15
C VAL A 545 28.20 -1.86 -32.07
N SER A 546 27.28 -2.55 -32.76
CA SER A 546 27.61 -3.57 -33.78
C SER A 546 28.49 -3.03 -34.93
N PHE A 547 28.57 -1.72 -35.12
CA PHE A 547 29.38 -1.06 -36.15
C PHE A 547 30.62 -0.32 -35.59
N LEU A 548 30.86 -0.36 -34.27
CA LEU A 548 31.92 0.38 -33.59
C LEU A 548 33.00 -0.55 -33.01
N PRO A 549 34.29 -0.22 -33.16
CA PRO A 549 35.37 -0.94 -32.47
C PRO A 549 35.21 -0.92 -30.95
N SER A 550 35.62 -2.00 -30.29
CA SER A 550 35.42 -2.23 -28.84
C SER A 550 35.99 -1.16 -27.91
N PHE A 551 36.97 -0.36 -28.34
CA PHE A 551 37.43 0.80 -27.58
C PHE A 551 36.35 1.90 -27.48
N TYR A 552 35.66 2.20 -28.58
CA TYR A 552 34.62 3.23 -28.62
C TYR A 552 33.35 2.83 -27.85
N PHE A 553 33.14 1.54 -27.61
CA PHE A 553 32.09 1.05 -26.72
C PHE A 553 32.21 1.62 -25.30
N PHE A 554 33.38 1.45 -24.68
CA PHE A 554 33.63 1.94 -23.31
C PHE A 554 33.63 3.47 -23.26
N VAL A 555 34.21 4.14 -24.27
CA VAL A 555 34.19 5.62 -24.35
C VAL A 555 32.77 6.15 -24.52
N GLY A 556 31.93 5.52 -25.36
CA GLY A 556 30.55 5.92 -25.57
C GLY A 556 29.68 5.72 -24.33
N ILE A 557 29.83 4.58 -23.63
CA ILE A 557 29.17 4.38 -22.33
C ILE A 557 29.63 5.44 -21.33
N ALA A 558 30.93 5.69 -21.20
CA ALA A 558 31.45 6.71 -20.29
C ALA A 558 30.90 8.10 -20.58
N LEU A 559 30.79 8.49 -21.87
CA LEU A 559 30.20 9.76 -22.29
C LEU A 559 28.69 9.84 -21.99
N ILE A 560 27.92 8.78 -22.24
CA ILE A 560 26.48 8.72 -21.92
C ILE A 560 26.25 8.83 -20.40
N VAL A 561 27.05 8.10 -19.61
CA VAL A 561 27.03 8.13 -18.15
C VAL A 561 27.38 9.53 -17.64
N LEU A 562 28.48 10.12 -18.11
CA LEU A 562 28.91 11.47 -17.73
C LEU A 562 27.87 12.53 -18.10
N TRP A 563 27.30 12.45 -19.30
CA TRP A 563 26.27 13.36 -19.78
C TRP A 563 24.95 13.21 -19.00
N THR A 564 24.60 11.99 -18.57
CA THR A 564 23.42 11.73 -17.73
C THR A 564 23.60 12.29 -16.31
N ILE A 565 24.80 12.14 -15.73
CA ILE A 565 25.16 12.77 -14.45
C ILE A 565 25.14 14.30 -14.57
N TRP A 566 25.61 14.86 -15.68
CA TRP A 566 25.66 16.31 -15.89
C TRP A 566 24.28 16.92 -16.15
N SER A 567 23.40 16.23 -16.88
CA SER A 567 22.06 16.72 -17.26
C SER A 567 21.01 16.53 -16.16
N THR A 568 21.15 15.52 -15.29
CA THR A 568 20.17 15.23 -14.24
C THR A 568 20.43 16.10 -13.00
N THR A 569 19.70 17.22 -12.85
CA THR A 569 19.83 18.12 -11.70
C THR A 569 19.55 17.44 -10.37
N GLU A 570 18.61 16.49 -10.31
CA GLU A 570 18.30 15.72 -9.10
C GLU A 570 19.51 15.01 -8.48
N ILE A 571 20.44 14.52 -9.33
CA ILE A 571 21.68 13.88 -8.85
C ILE A 571 22.54 14.93 -8.14
N TRP A 572 22.71 16.12 -8.74
CA TRP A 572 23.47 17.21 -8.12
C TRP A 572 22.85 17.70 -6.82
N ASP A 573 21.53 17.79 -6.73
CA ASP A 573 20.84 18.25 -5.52
C ASP A 573 20.95 17.22 -4.39
N MET A 574 20.79 15.93 -4.70
CA MET A 574 21.00 14.83 -3.73
C MET A 574 22.45 14.74 -3.23
N TRP A 575 23.44 14.83 -4.12
CA TRP A 575 24.85 14.82 -3.72
C TRP A 575 25.22 16.10 -2.98
N ARG A 576 24.60 17.24 -3.31
CA ARG A 576 24.77 18.49 -2.57
C ARG A 576 24.26 18.37 -1.13
N GLU A 577 23.06 17.82 -0.94
CA GLU A 577 22.49 17.58 0.39
C GLU A 577 23.33 16.57 1.20
N LEU A 578 23.95 15.59 0.55
CA LEU A 578 24.85 14.63 1.20
C LEU A 578 26.21 15.23 1.61
N LEU A 579 26.81 16.04 0.73
CA LEU A 579 28.16 16.59 0.91
C LEU A 579 28.18 17.87 1.78
N TRP A 580 27.22 18.77 1.58
CA TRP A 580 27.11 20.04 2.32
C TRP A 580 26.04 20.04 3.43
N GLY A 581 25.32 18.94 3.63
CA GLY A 581 24.27 18.83 4.66
C GLY A 581 24.72 19.01 6.13
N GLY A 582 26.01 19.22 6.38
CA GLY A 582 26.56 19.63 7.68
C GLY A 582 27.04 21.10 7.76
N GLN A 583 26.92 21.88 6.68
CA GLN A 583 27.27 23.30 6.63
C GLN A 583 26.06 24.23 6.43
N VAL A 584 24.85 23.69 6.25
CA VAL A 584 23.63 24.46 5.95
C VAL A 584 23.33 25.55 7.00
N GLU A 585 23.70 25.32 8.26
CA GLU A 585 23.48 26.21 9.41
C GLU A 585 24.36 27.48 9.42
N LYS A 586 25.40 27.56 8.57
CA LYS A 586 26.23 28.76 8.44
C LYS A 586 26.26 29.21 6.98
N LEU A 587 25.59 30.33 6.69
CA LEU A 587 25.75 31.03 5.42
C LEU A 587 27.11 31.75 5.38
N SER A 588 27.67 31.89 4.19
CA SER A 588 28.72 32.89 3.95
C SER A 588 28.11 34.30 3.92
N GLU A 589 28.87 35.32 4.33
CA GLU A 589 28.46 36.73 4.20
C GLU A 589 28.13 37.08 2.73
N GLU A 590 28.86 36.48 1.77
CA GLU A 590 28.59 36.61 0.34
C GLU A 590 27.24 35.99 -0.08
N GLU A 591 26.86 34.84 0.51
CA GLU A 591 25.57 34.20 0.25
C GLU A 591 24.42 35.00 0.88
N GLN A 592 24.61 35.54 2.09
CA GLN A 592 23.64 36.41 2.74
C GLN A 592 23.38 37.68 1.91
N ALA A 593 24.43 38.30 1.34
CA ALA A 593 24.29 39.47 0.47
C ALA A 593 23.43 39.15 -0.76
N VAL A 594 23.71 38.05 -1.46
CA VAL A 594 22.93 37.61 -2.64
C VAL A 594 21.48 37.25 -2.27
N LEU A 595 21.26 36.62 -1.10
CA LEU A 595 19.90 36.29 -0.64
C LEU A 595 19.11 37.54 -0.24
N ARG A 596 19.73 38.54 0.39
CA ARG A 596 19.13 39.86 0.66
C ARG A 596 18.80 40.59 -0.63
N GLU A 597 19.69 40.60 -1.62
CA GLU A 597 19.42 41.19 -2.95
C GLU A 597 18.19 40.54 -3.60
N ILE A 598 18.08 39.21 -3.54
CA ILE A 598 16.97 38.46 -4.12
C ILE A 598 15.66 38.64 -3.35
N LEU A 599 15.70 38.72 -2.01
CA LEU A 599 14.54 39.07 -1.17
C LEU A 599 14.02 40.49 -1.43
N ASN A 600 14.90 41.41 -1.85
CA ASN A 600 14.51 42.76 -2.25
C ASN A 600 13.93 42.84 -3.68
N THR A 601 14.08 41.80 -4.50
CA THR A 601 13.50 41.75 -5.87
C THR A 601 12.08 41.16 -5.95
N LYS A 602 11.30 41.18 -4.85
CA LYS A 602 9.87 40.82 -4.85
C LYS A 602 9.10 41.58 -5.96
N PRO A 603 8.10 40.98 -6.63
CA PRO A 603 7.55 39.63 -6.42
C PRO A 603 8.33 38.51 -7.14
N PHE A 604 8.25 37.28 -6.64
CA PHE A 604 8.91 36.12 -7.24
C PHE A 604 8.11 35.52 -8.42
N GLU A 605 8.79 34.84 -9.34
CA GLU A 605 8.12 34.08 -10.42
C GLU A 605 7.19 32.99 -9.85
N LYS A 606 6.00 32.80 -10.44
CA LYS A 606 5.03 31.75 -10.03
C LYS A 606 5.66 30.37 -9.84
N GLN A 607 6.60 30.01 -10.71
CA GLN A 607 7.32 28.73 -10.68
C GLN A 607 8.12 28.51 -9.38
N PHE A 608 8.51 29.57 -8.67
CA PHE A 608 9.15 29.47 -7.36
C PHE A 608 8.19 28.88 -6.32
N TYR A 609 6.97 29.40 -6.22
CA TYR A 609 5.95 28.95 -5.25
C TYR A 609 5.54 27.49 -5.47
N THR A 610 5.55 27.00 -6.71
CA THR A 610 5.25 25.58 -7.02
C THR A 610 6.20 24.57 -6.36
N ARG A 611 7.35 25.01 -5.83
CA ARG A 611 8.32 24.16 -5.12
C ARG A 611 7.89 23.77 -3.72
N PHE A 612 6.91 24.47 -3.16
CA PHE A 612 6.34 24.17 -1.84
C PHE A 612 5.17 23.17 -1.90
N VAL A 613 4.75 22.75 -3.11
CA VAL A 613 3.75 21.67 -3.29
C VAL A 613 4.23 20.40 -2.60
N GLY A 614 3.52 20.00 -1.53
CA GLY A 614 3.84 18.82 -0.72
C GLY A 614 4.76 19.07 0.47
N ASN A 615 5.17 20.31 0.76
CA ASN A 615 5.81 20.62 2.05
C ASN A 615 4.75 20.98 3.10
N GLN A 616 4.50 20.06 4.03
CA GLN A 616 3.47 20.21 5.05
C GLN A 616 3.74 21.40 5.99
N ALA A 617 4.98 21.60 6.45
CA ALA A 617 5.31 22.69 7.37
C ALA A 617 5.06 24.09 6.78
N VAL A 618 5.32 24.27 5.48
CA VAL A 618 4.94 25.51 4.77
C VAL A 618 3.43 25.57 4.56
N THR A 619 2.80 24.48 4.14
CA THR A 619 1.34 24.41 3.89
C THR A 619 0.54 24.78 5.15
N ASP A 620 0.92 24.27 6.32
CA ASP A 620 0.21 24.52 7.58
C ASP A 620 0.25 26.01 7.96
N VAL A 621 1.39 26.69 7.77
CA VAL A 621 1.53 28.15 8.01
C VAL A 621 0.71 28.97 7.02
N LEU A 622 0.64 28.55 5.75
CA LEU A 622 -0.20 29.22 4.74
C LEU A 622 -1.70 29.00 4.99
N VAL A 623 -2.09 27.83 5.50
CA VAL A 623 -3.46 27.53 5.92
C VAL A 623 -3.85 28.42 7.10
N ASP A 624 -3.02 28.54 8.13
CA ASP A 624 -3.26 29.45 9.26
C ASP A 624 -3.36 30.92 8.79
N ARG A 625 -2.48 31.36 7.87
CA ARG A 625 -2.56 32.71 7.29
C ARG A 625 -3.89 32.97 6.57
N LEU A 626 -4.40 32.00 5.80
CA LEU A 626 -5.68 32.10 5.08
C LEU A 626 -6.93 31.84 5.94
N GLN A 627 -6.76 31.29 7.16
CA GLN A 627 -7.82 31.28 8.17
C GLN A 627 -7.98 32.65 8.83
N ASN A 628 -6.87 33.34 9.07
CA ASN A 628 -6.84 34.66 9.72
C ASN A 628 -7.07 35.84 8.75
N ASP A 629 -6.89 35.64 7.44
CA ASP A 629 -7.02 36.69 6.41
C ASP A 629 -8.03 36.31 5.32
N LEU A 630 -9.29 36.70 5.54
CA LEU A 630 -10.41 36.37 4.66
C LEU A 630 -10.39 37.16 3.33
N GLU A 631 -9.91 38.41 3.35
CA GLU A 631 -9.82 39.24 2.14
C GLU A 631 -8.80 38.66 1.15
N LEU A 632 -7.63 38.25 1.65
CA LEU A 632 -6.62 37.55 0.85
C LEU A 632 -7.12 36.21 0.31
N ARG A 633 -7.91 35.46 1.10
CA ARG A 633 -8.53 34.20 0.67
C ARG A 633 -9.52 34.42 -0.48
N GLU A 634 -10.38 35.44 -0.42
CA GLU A 634 -11.33 35.74 -1.49
C GLU A 634 -10.61 36.17 -2.78
N LYS A 635 -9.60 37.04 -2.67
CA LYS A 635 -8.75 37.49 -3.78
C LYS A 635 -8.08 36.31 -4.49
N LEU A 636 -7.43 35.40 -3.75
CA LEU A 636 -6.79 34.21 -4.31
C LEU A 636 -7.79 33.20 -4.89
N ALA A 637 -8.98 33.05 -4.29
CA ALA A 637 -10.02 32.18 -4.83
C ALA A 637 -10.55 32.69 -6.18
N GLN A 638 -10.68 34.00 -6.34
CA GLN A 638 -11.07 34.63 -7.62
C GLN A 638 -9.95 34.52 -8.67
N GLU A 639 -8.70 34.82 -8.32
CA GLU A 639 -7.55 34.78 -9.24
C GLU A 639 -7.22 33.37 -9.77
N PHE A 640 -7.39 32.34 -8.93
CA PHE A 640 -7.03 30.95 -9.25
C PHE A 640 -8.24 30.01 -9.41
N GLN A 641 -9.45 30.55 -9.48
CA GLN A 641 -10.72 29.81 -9.64
C GLN A 641 -10.89 28.64 -8.65
N LEU A 642 -10.57 28.88 -7.38
CA LEU A 642 -10.71 27.88 -6.32
C LEU A 642 -12.15 27.85 -5.80
N GLU A 643 -12.73 26.67 -5.62
CA GLU A 643 -14.06 26.52 -5.03
C GLU A 643 -14.08 27.00 -3.57
N HIS A 644 -14.91 28.00 -3.27
CA HIS A 644 -15.03 28.58 -1.92
C HIS A 644 -15.45 27.55 -0.85
N THR A 645 -16.09 26.45 -1.27
CA THR A 645 -16.56 25.33 -0.43
C THR A 645 -15.48 24.32 -0.07
N GLU A 646 -14.31 24.35 -0.71
CA GLU A 646 -13.22 23.42 -0.37
C GLU A 646 -12.51 23.78 0.94
N SER A 647 -12.03 22.75 1.65
CA SER A 647 -11.24 22.94 2.86
C SER A 647 -9.87 23.54 2.53
N LEU A 648 -9.37 24.42 3.39
CA LEU A 648 -8.08 25.11 3.17
C LEU A 648 -6.89 24.14 3.04
N GLN A 649 -6.96 22.98 3.70
CA GLN A 649 -5.97 21.90 3.58
C GLN A 649 -5.92 21.27 2.18
N ILE A 650 -6.99 21.41 1.37
CA ILE A 650 -7.06 20.95 -0.02
C ILE A 650 -6.80 22.13 -0.97
N SER A 651 -7.36 23.31 -0.69
CA SER A 651 -7.25 24.47 -1.57
C SER A 651 -5.83 25.07 -1.62
N VAL A 652 -5.05 25.02 -0.54
CA VAL A 652 -3.66 25.54 -0.53
C VAL A 652 -2.71 24.68 -1.38
N PRO A 653 -2.68 23.34 -1.26
CA PRO A 653 -1.95 22.49 -2.22
C PRO A 653 -2.40 22.70 -3.67
N LYS A 654 -3.72 22.80 -3.92
CA LYS A 654 -4.25 23.08 -5.25
C LYS A 654 -3.83 24.44 -5.80
N LEU A 655 -3.78 25.49 -4.97
CA LEU A 655 -3.27 26.82 -5.33
C LEU A 655 -1.80 26.75 -5.77
N LEU A 656 -0.96 26.06 -4.99
CA LEU A 656 0.46 25.91 -5.31
C LEU A 656 0.70 25.03 -6.55
N GLU A 657 -0.20 24.08 -6.83
CA GLU A 657 -0.16 23.27 -8.05
C GLU A 657 -0.69 24.02 -9.28
N SER A 658 -1.77 24.80 -9.13
CA SER A 658 -2.38 25.60 -10.21
C SER A 658 -1.42 26.67 -10.74
N CYS A 659 -0.44 27.12 -9.94
CA CYS A 659 0.69 27.94 -10.36
C CYS A 659 1.57 27.30 -11.48
N LYS A 660 1.38 26.02 -11.84
CA LYS A 660 1.99 25.37 -13.01
C LYS A 660 1.13 25.40 -14.28
N ALA A 661 -0.17 25.70 -14.17
CA ALA A 661 -1.12 25.60 -15.27
C ALA A 661 -1.16 26.90 -16.09
N THR A 662 -0.95 26.79 -17.40
CA THR A 662 -0.91 27.93 -18.34
C THR A 662 -2.20 28.74 -18.37
N GLN A 663 -3.33 28.15 -17.97
CA GLN A 663 -4.62 28.84 -17.86
C GLN A 663 -4.62 30.01 -16.85
N PHE A 664 -3.68 30.01 -15.89
CA PHE A 664 -3.53 31.06 -14.88
C PHE A 664 -2.33 31.99 -15.16
N ASP A 665 -1.73 31.96 -16.35
CA ASP A 665 -0.57 32.82 -16.67
C ASP A 665 -0.88 34.32 -16.52
N GLN A 666 -2.15 34.73 -16.67
CA GLN A 666 -2.61 36.12 -16.51
C GLN A 666 -2.70 36.64 -15.06
N ALA A 667 -2.76 35.77 -14.05
CA ALA A 667 -2.81 36.21 -12.64
C ALA A 667 -1.48 36.88 -12.22
N GLY A 668 -1.51 37.83 -11.29
CA GLY A 668 -0.28 38.44 -10.75
C GLY A 668 0.47 37.51 -9.78
N PRO A 669 1.81 37.62 -9.64
CA PRO A 669 2.54 36.97 -8.54
C PRO A 669 2.41 37.73 -7.20
N GLU A 670 1.75 38.89 -7.20
CA GLU A 670 1.64 39.79 -6.05
C GLU A 670 0.84 39.16 -4.90
N SER A 671 -0.34 38.59 -5.17
CA SER A 671 -1.18 37.90 -4.19
C SER A 671 -0.51 36.65 -3.59
N LEU A 672 0.36 35.98 -4.35
CA LEU A 672 1.20 34.89 -3.84
C LEU A 672 2.36 35.40 -2.98
N THR A 673 2.88 36.59 -3.27
CA THR A 673 3.91 37.23 -2.42
C THR A 673 3.29 37.64 -1.08
N GLU A 674 2.10 38.25 -1.11
CA GLU A 674 1.31 38.65 0.05
C GLU A 674 0.96 37.45 0.97
N LEU A 675 0.64 36.29 0.38
CA LEU A 675 0.42 35.03 1.10
C LEU A 675 1.68 34.51 1.82
N PHE A 676 2.85 34.63 1.20
CA PHE A 676 4.12 34.16 1.77
C PHE A 676 4.83 35.19 2.66
N GLU A 677 4.30 36.42 2.78
CA GLU A 677 4.96 37.52 3.47
C GLU A 677 5.33 37.24 4.94
N PRO A 678 4.54 36.50 5.75
CA PRO A 678 4.96 36.11 7.10
C PRO A 678 6.27 35.29 7.09
N ILE A 679 6.38 34.30 6.20
CA ILE A 679 7.55 33.44 6.06
C ILE A 679 8.74 34.22 5.48
N LEU A 680 8.48 35.14 4.54
CA LEU A 680 9.50 36.03 3.97
C LEU A 680 10.11 36.93 5.04
N SER A 681 9.29 37.58 5.87
CA SER A 681 9.74 38.46 6.96
C SER A 681 10.49 37.68 8.06
N GLU A 682 10.06 36.45 8.36
CA GLU A 682 10.75 35.56 9.29
C GLU A 682 12.16 35.21 8.77
N VAL A 683 12.27 34.85 7.49
CA VAL A 683 13.53 34.50 6.84
C VAL A 683 14.46 35.71 6.75
N GLU A 684 13.96 36.87 6.33
CA GLU A 684 14.74 38.11 6.23
C GLU A 684 15.32 38.53 7.58
N GLY A 685 14.51 38.48 8.64
CA GLY A 685 14.92 38.83 10.01
C GLY A 685 15.93 37.87 10.66
N HIS A 686 16.00 36.61 10.21
CA HIS A 686 16.88 35.59 10.79
C HIS A 686 17.89 35.01 9.79
N LEU A 687 18.23 35.74 8.72
CA LEU A 687 19.33 35.37 7.81
C LEU A 687 20.70 35.25 8.51
N ASP A 688 20.89 35.97 9.61
CA ASP A 688 22.13 35.96 10.39
C ASP A 688 22.16 34.82 11.44
N ASP A 689 21.00 34.31 11.87
CA ASP A 689 20.87 33.16 12.76
C ASP A 689 19.83 32.14 12.24
N THR A 690 20.29 31.26 11.35
CA THR A 690 19.42 30.23 10.77
C THR A 690 18.94 29.16 11.76
N ALA A 691 19.50 29.10 12.97
CA ALA A 691 19.03 28.16 13.99
C ALA A 691 17.65 28.57 14.53
N ALA A 692 17.39 29.88 14.64
CA ALA A 692 16.15 30.47 15.14
C ALA A 692 14.92 30.26 14.22
N LEU A 693 15.14 29.99 12.93
CA LEU A 693 14.06 29.81 11.95
C LEU A 693 13.12 28.63 12.27
N SER A 694 11.83 28.83 12.03
CA SER A 694 10.77 27.84 12.05
C SER A 694 10.98 26.74 11.00
N GLY A 695 10.20 25.66 11.09
CA GLY A 695 10.22 24.59 10.08
C GLY A 695 9.89 25.11 8.67
N ALA A 696 8.93 26.05 8.57
CA ALA A 696 8.57 26.69 7.31
C ALA A 696 9.66 27.64 6.81
N GLY A 697 10.23 28.49 7.68
CA GLY A 697 11.33 29.39 7.37
C GLY A 697 12.60 28.66 6.90
N LYS A 698 12.93 27.52 7.52
CA LYS A 698 14.06 26.66 7.11
C LYS A 698 13.87 26.07 5.71
N GLU A 699 12.68 25.58 5.38
CA GLU A 699 12.41 25.10 4.01
C GLU A 699 12.36 26.26 3.01
N PHE A 700 11.76 27.40 3.36
CA PHE A 700 11.73 28.56 2.50
C PHE A 700 13.15 29.03 2.16
N LEU A 701 14.03 29.14 3.16
CA LEU A 701 15.45 29.45 2.96
C LEU A 701 16.16 28.38 2.09
N LYS A 702 15.83 27.09 2.24
CA LYS A 702 16.37 26.02 1.39
C LYS A 702 15.99 26.23 -0.08
N GLN A 703 14.71 26.49 -0.37
CA GLN A 703 14.23 26.73 -1.74
C GLN A 703 14.75 28.07 -2.30
N LEU A 704 14.86 29.10 -1.46
CA LEU A 704 15.44 30.40 -1.80
C LEU A 704 16.92 30.28 -2.18
N ARG A 705 17.73 29.48 -1.46
CA ARG A 705 19.12 29.17 -1.85
C ARG A 705 19.20 28.45 -3.20
N VAL A 706 18.28 27.53 -3.49
CA VAL A 706 18.19 26.87 -4.81
C VAL A 706 17.81 27.85 -5.91
N TYR A 707 16.87 28.78 -5.64
CA TYR A 707 16.48 29.85 -6.56
C TYR A 707 17.64 30.83 -6.82
N ALA A 708 18.31 31.28 -5.76
CA ALA A 708 19.50 32.13 -5.83
C ALA A 708 20.62 31.48 -6.65
N TYR A 709 20.88 30.19 -6.45
CA TYR A 709 21.85 29.46 -7.26
C TYR A 709 21.46 29.37 -8.76
N GLN A 710 20.16 29.34 -9.08
CA GLN A 710 19.66 29.35 -10.47
C GLN A 710 19.66 30.74 -11.12
N GLN A 711 19.51 31.80 -10.33
CA GLN A 711 19.63 33.21 -10.73
C GLN A 711 21.11 33.64 -10.90
N SER A 712 22.00 33.16 -10.02
CA SER A 712 23.41 33.56 -9.95
C SER A 712 24.19 33.27 -11.25
N LYS A 713 24.96 34.26 -11.72
CA LYS A 713 25.65 34.26 -13.02
C LYS A 713 27.01 33.54 -12.99
N LEU A 714 27.01 32.20 -12.89
CA LEU A 714 28.21 31.37 -13.08
C LEU A 714 27.89 30.00 -13.73
N PRO A 715 28.77 29.46 -14.61
CA PRO A 715 29.59 30.09 -15.64
C PRO A 715 28.97 29.95 -17.05
N TRP A 716 29.62 30.57 -18.05
CA TRP A 716 29.23 30.66 -19.47
C TRP A 716 28.54 29.43 -20.11
N TYR A 717 28.92 28.20 -19.75
CA TYR A 717 28.32 26.98 -20.31
C TYR A 717 26.84 26.79 -19.91
N LYS A 718 26.39 27.31 -18.76
CA LYS A 718 24.95 27.36 -18.44
C LYS A 718 24.22 28.42 -19.25
N GLY A 719 24.89 29.49 -19.66
CA GLY A 719 24.37 30.43 -20.66
C GLY A 719 24.15 29.72 -22.00
N ALA A 720 25.10 28.90 -22.44
CA ALA A 720 24.94 28.05 -23.63
C ALA A 720 23.82 27.02 -23.46
N ILE A 721 23.70 26.33 -22.31
CA ILE A 721 22.61 25.36 -22.07
C ILE A 721 21.25 26.04 -21.95
N ARG A 722 21.13 27.20 -21.28
CA ARG A 722 19.88 27.97 -21.19
C ARG A 722 19.53 28.58 -22.55
N TRP A 723 20.51 28.98 -23.37
CA TRP A 723 20.30 29.36 -24.77
C TRP A 723 19.89 28.18 -25.65
N VAL A 724 20.52 27.00 -25.51
CA VAL A 724 20.14 25.76 -26.23
C VAL A 724 18.79 25.22 -25.76
N SER A 725 18.43 25.39 -24.49
CA SER A 725 17.14 24.98 -23.92
C SER A 725 16.03 25.96 -24.24
N HIS A 726 16.32 27.26 -24.30
CA HIS A 726 15.37 28.27 -24.77
C HIS A 726 15.23 28.22 -26.29
N LYS A 727 16.31 27.93 -27.03
CA LYS A 727 16.24 27.59 -28.45
C LYS A 727 15.51 26.28 -28.67
N SER A 728 15.76 25.22 -27.92
CA SER A 728 15.03 23.96 -28.10
C SER A 728 13.57 24.13 -27.73
N SER A 729 13.22 24.81 -26.63
CA SER A 729 11.82 25.06 -26.29
C SER A 729 11.12 25.97 -27.30
N THR A 730 11.78 27.00 -27.86
CA THR A 730 11.19 27.78 -28.97
C THR A 730 11.08 26.96 -30.26
N LEU A 731 12.07 26.15 -30.61
CA LEU A 731 12.03 25.21 -31.73
C LEU A 731 10.93 24.14 -31.57
N TYR A 732 10.66 23.70 -30.33
CA TYR A 732 9.62 22.71 -29.98
C TYR A 732 8.25 23.32 -29.69
N ASN A 733 8.12 24.62 -29.43
CA ASN A 733 6.85 25.32 -29.20
C ASN A 733 6.31 25.97 -30.50
N GLY A 734 6.64 25.40 -31.67
CA GLY A 734 6.12 25.85 -32.96
C GLY A 734 6.90 26.97 -33.66
N ALA A 735 7.83 27.68 -33.01
CA ALA A 735 8.54 28.79 -33.66
C ALA A 735 9.46 28.34 -34.81
N LEU A 736 9.90 27.07 -34.83
CA LEU A 736 10.55 26.47 -36.01
C LEU A 736 9.58 26.36 -37.19
N VAL A 737 8.35 25.89 -36.94
CA VAL A 737 7.29 25.72 -37.95
C VAL A 737 6.85 27.08 -38.49
N GLU A 738 6.68 28.06 -37.61
CA GLU A 738 6.41 29.46 -37.94
C GLU A 738 7.52 30.07 -38.80
N TRP A 739 8.80 29.87 -38.43
CA TRP A 739 9.93 30.36 -39.24
C TRP A 739 10.08 29.62 -40.58
N LEU A 740 9.68 28.35 -40.67
CA LEU A 740 9.68 27.56 -41.90
C LEU A 740 8.44 27.80 -42.78
N MET A 741 7.37 28.40 -42.26
CA MET A 741 6.31 28.93 -43.11
C MET A 741 6.86 30.08 -43.98
N PRO A 742 6.50 30.16 -45.27
CA PRO A 742 6.85 31.29 -46.11
C PRO A 742 6.03 32.52 -45.67
N GLU A 743 6.71 33.59 -45.26
CA GLU A 743 6.07 34.86 -44.91
C GLU A 743 5.33 35.42 -46.14
N ARG A 744 4.06 35.83 -45.96
CA ARG A 744 3.29 36.51 -47.01
C ARG A 744 3.84 37.92 -47.26
N ILE A 745 4.93 38.01 -48.03
CA ILE A 745 5.40 39.30 -48.54
C ILE A 745 4.28 39.87 -49.44
N PRO A 746 3.72 41.06 -49.13
CA PRO A 746 2.66 41.66 -49.93
C PRO A 746 3.18 41.87 -51.36
N ARG A 747 2.40 41.47 -52.37
CA ARG A 747 2.77 41.40 -53.80
C ARG A 747 3.09 42.75 -54.47
N ALA A 748 3.26 43.83 -53.70
CA ALA A 748 3.33 45.22 -54.11
C ALA A 748 4.77 45.77 -54.28
N ARG A 749 5.68 45.03 -54.93
CA ARG A 749 6.91 45.64 -55.50
C ARG A 749 7.45 44.87 -56.71
N ARG A 750 6.86 45.13 -57.88
CA ARG A 750 7.44 44.75 -59.19
C ARG A 750 8.78 45.49 -59.38
N GLY A 751 9.91 44.79 -59.31
CA GLY A 751 11.20 45.45 -59.59
C GLY A 751 12.50 44.76 -59.14
N ALA A 752 12.64 43.43 -59.22
CA ALA A 752 13.95 42.75 -59.24
C ALA A 752 13.80 41.23 -59.49
N GLY A 753 13.77 40.79 -60.74
CA GLY A 753 13.53 39.36 -61.09
C GLY A 753 14.49 38.37 -60.43
N ILE A 754 15.76 38.73 -60.24
CA ILE A 754 16.77 37.88 -59.59
C ILE A 754 16.51 37.72 -58.09
N ARG A 755 16.08 38.78 -57.38
CA ARG A 755 15.71 38.69 -55.96
C ARG A 755 14.45 37.83 -55.79
N GLN A 756 13.48 37.97 -56.69
CA GLN A 756 12.26 37.17 -56.66
C GLN A 756 12.54 35.67 -56.89
N ALA A 757 13.46 35.33 -57.81
CA ALA A 757 13.92 33.96 -57.99
C ALA A 757 14.63 33.40 -56.74
N LEU A 758 15.49 34.19 -56.08
CA LEU A 758 16.15 33.80 -54.83
C LEU A 758 15.16 33.58 -53.67
N HIS A 759 14.12 34.42 -53.55
CA HIS A 759 13.05 34.19 -52.58
C HIS A 759 12.27 32.89 -52.86
N ILE A 760 11.90 32.62 -54.12
CA ILE A 760 11.21 31.37 -54.48
C ILE A 760 12.06 30.13 -54.16
N VAL A 761 13.38 30.18 -54.39
CA VAL A 761 14.30 29.09 -54.02
C VAL A 761 14.41 28.95 -52.50
N TRP A 762 14.42 30.05 -51.75
CA TRP A 762 14.45 30.04 -50.29
C TRP A 762 13.16 29.47 -49.68
N ASP A 763 12.01 29.84 -50.22
CA ASP A 763 10.70 29.32 -49.79
C ASP A 763 10.55 27.83 -50.14
N LEU A 764 11.06 27.39 -51.29
CA LEU A 764 11.16 25.97 -51.64
C LEU A 764 12.08 25.20 -50.66
N LEU A 765 13.20 25.79 -50.24
CA LEU A 765 14.11 25.17 -49.26
C LEU A 765 13.42 25.05 -47.89
N LYS A 766 12.74 26.12 -47.44
CA LYS A 766 11.92 26.12 -46.21
C LYS A 766 10.84 25.05 -46.24
N LEU A 767 10.04 24.99 -47.32
CA LEU A 767 8.99 23.99 -47.50
C LEU A 767 9.53 22.56 -47.59
N SER A 768 10.70 22.36 -48.20
CA SER A 768 11.39 21.06 -48.23
C SER A 768 11.84 20.62 -46.83
N CYS A 769 12.35 21.55 -46.01
CA CYS A 769 12.71 21.29 -44.63
C CYS A 769 11.47 20.99 -43.76
N LEU A 770 10.40 21.76 -43.93
CA LEU A 770 9.11 21.52 -43.28
C LEU A 770 8.53 20.14 -43.64
N PHE A 771 8.60 19.74 -44.91
CA PHE A 771 8.14 18.43 -45.39
C PHE A 771 8.88 17.27 -44.69
N VAL A 772 10.20 17.37 -44.53
CA VAL A 772 10.99 16.36 -43.78
C VAL A 772 10.62 16.34 -42.29
N LEU A 773 10.35 17.51 -41.69
CA LEU A 773 9.96 17.62 -40.28
C LEU A 773 8.54 17.12 -40.00
N ILE A 774 7.59 17.28 -40.93
CA ILE A 774 6.21 16.79 -40.81
C ILE A 774 6.13 15.26 -40.66
N VAL A 775 7.16 14.50 -41.08
CA VAL A 775 7.26 13.05 -40.85
C VAL A 775 7.31 12.70 -39.34
N LEU A 776 7.68 13.66 -38.49
CA LEU A 776 7.63 13.51 -37.04
C LEU A 776 6.25 13.93 -36.49
N PRO A 777 5.49 13.04 -35.81
CA PRO A 777 4.09 13.30 -35.44
C PRO A 777 3.84 14.59 -34.63
N LYS A 778 4.81 15.03 -33.81
CA LYS A 778 4.68 16.29 -33.05
C LYS A 778 4.75 17.54 -33.95
N PHE A 779 5.63 17.54 -34.94
CA PHE A 779 5.72 18.64 -35.90
C PHE A 779 4.55 18.62 -36.90
N GLN A 780 3.99 17.44 -37.20
CA GLN A 780 2.73 17.33 -37.96
C GLN A 780 1.57 18.05 -37.24
N ILE A 781 1.36 17.79 -35.95
CA ILE A 781 0.30 18.45 -35.16
C ILE A 781 0.50 19.96 -35.13
N GLN A 782 1.73 20.43 -34.94
CA GLN A 782 2.06 21.87 -34.92
C GLN A 782 1.90 22.54 -36.29
N ALA A 783 2.24 21.86 -37.38
CA ALA A 783 2.01 22.35 -38.73
C ALA A 783 0.52 22.44 -39.07
N VAL A 784 -0.30 21.51 -38.59
CA VAL A 784 -1.77 21.55 -38.72
C VAL A 784 -2.37 22.69 -37.90
N ASP A 785 -1.97 22.86 -36.64
CA ASP A 785 -2.45 23.98 -35.80
C ASP A 785 -2.07 25.34 -36.41
N MET A 786 -0.83 25.51 -36.87
CA MET A 786 -0.38 26.75 -37.49
C MET A 786 -1.07 27.02 -38.85
N ALA A 787 -1.32 25.98 -39.66
CA ALA A 787 -2.10 26.11 -40.88
C ALA A 787 -3.57 26.50 -40.59
N GLY A 788 -4.14 25.97 -39.49
CA GLY A 788 -5.45 26.38 -39.00
C GLY A 788 -5.50 27.86 -38.62
N ARG A 789 -4.53 28.34 -37.83
CA ARG A 789 -4.42 29.77 -37.46
C ARG A 789 -4.33 30.70 -38.67
N ILE A 790 -3.49 30.35 -39.64
CA ILE A 790 -3.35 31.14 -40.87
C ILE A 790 -4.67 31.18 -41.65
N ALA A 791 -5.43 30.07 -41.71
CA ALA A 791 -6.73 30.05 -42.36
C ALA A 791 -7.80 30.88 -41.63
N THR A 792 -7.80 30.88 -40.28
CA THR A 792 -8.73 31.72 -39.49
C THR A 792 -8.38 33.20 -39.57
N ASP A 793 -7.09 33.54 -39.70
CA ASP A 793 -6.63 34.93 -39.90
C ASP A 793 -6.99 35.46 -41.30
N GLU A 794 -7.08 34.60 -42.33
CA GLU A 794 -7.63 34.97 -43.64
C GLU A 794 -9.12 35.31 -43.55
N GLU A 795 -9.90 34.50 -42.83
CA GLU A 795 -11.36 34.69 -42.64
C GLU A 795 -11.71 35.96 -41.81
N HIS A 796 -10.72 36.62 -41.22
CA HIS A 796 -10.86 37.90 -40.51
C HIS A 796 -10.28 39.12 -41.27
N GLN A 797 -9.67 38.92 -42.46
CA GLN A 797 -9.10 39.99 -43.29
C GLN A 797 -9.88 40.28 -44.58
N ASP A 798 -10.73 39.35 -45.02
CA ASP A 798 -11.75 39.56 -46.07
C ASP A 798 -13.09 40.07 -45.48
#